data_AF-A0A2V2GAJ1-F1
#
_entry.id   AF-A0A2V2GAJ1-F1
#
_cell.length_a   1.000
_cell.length_b   1.000
_cell.length_c   1.000
_cell.angle_alpha   90.00
_cell.angle_beta   90.00
_cell.angle_gamma   90.00
#
_symmetry.space_group_name_H-M   'P 1'
#
loop_
_entity.id
_entity.type
_entity.pdbx_description
1 polymer ?
#
loop_
_entity_poly.entity_id
_entity_poly.type
_entity_poly.pdbx_seq_one_letter_code
_entity_poly.pdbx_strand_id
1 'polypeptide(L)'
;MRYEDDGFDPTPYDRILSGIHTPKRAAANAEDIDAYRAARENSEIQRDIQEESLSQIDDEMVPKAASAGASMEIAAEEYAQDFEEDFEAADTDFAETDGDIEAEIDSELAAETDSELAETVETAADKELAEAESELEERAEPVSAAIENDKMQEESLSQIDDYDDEIKDKNAEAVDEITPESDIADMDTEISEEEAVANKAENTETDAEDYISSPKIEDKTDDKETASKISLDNLLIANELNFTEIRDGESTRVYIEEDILVPDIKPDMAKILSMDGSVKCADKEIKSGQKGEDRIKVTGDITLETIYIPEKPAAEPIVTIQSRIPFRTDWGISTAPFSSAVIKPVIESIDYMVINERKFRAKLTVVLTMREYAGRYLELFEGIRGEDIEVLKEKINITDILTKKKDVLDIEENMLLKENSPMPGRILKYGINVVENHKQITPEKAVINGTVYCNILYLAESPEDEIIETSMEAEDFMDETAETGASAAALIPDPAFYQGKIEFTQFIPLDIDDTQSGSRITFDGSDLSVRIKNFSEDDDEASGIGFALEGSINTSIEIYKNVEAEIVTDVYHNEKELAYDSEPFTAKAIAGSGVTELSAREIINIPAQYGDIEQVIYISGKVQNVECTVENGKETVSGVIDAELLAIAADEEKTPFKMQHSLPFRGSMDISGAKAGMIAESDIYVKELWFDKINNKQIEVNAGILALGTVSGHETCSLIKNPVFIQNENDGKRKASMIIYISRPQDDLWTIAKKFRTTRERISRINGLDPDKAISEGSKLLIIK
;
A
#
# COMPACT_ATOMS: atom_id res chain seq x y z
N MET A 1 23.09 -56.42 27.08
CA MET A 1 24.28 -56.95 26.39
C MET A 1 25.04 -55.76 25.80
N ARG A 2 25.87 -55.93 24.77
CA ARG A 2 26.52 -54.84 24.02
C ARG A 2 25.56 -54.20 23.00
N TYR A 3 26.02 -53.06 22.44
CA TYR A 3 25.88 -52.50 21.07
C TYR A 3 25.18 -53.34 19.97
N GLU A 4 24.81 -52.82 18.79
CA GLU A 4 24.92 -51.48 18.12
C GLU A 4 23.47 -50.92 17.88
N ASP A 5 23.16 -49.63 17.69
CA ASP A 5 23.60 -48.54 16.78
C ASP A 5 22.90 -48.51 15.39
N ASP A 6 22.93 -47.35 14.72
CA ASP A 6 22.32 -46.92 13.45
C ASP A 6 21.01 -46.09 13.53
N GLY A 7 21.07 -44.89 12.94
CA GLY A 7 19.95 -43.93 12.78
C GLY A 7 19.74 -43.51 11.32
N PHE A 8 18.61 -42.87 11.02
CA PHE A 8 18.21 -42.49 9.66
C PHE A 8 18.26 -40.97 9.45
N ASP A 9 18.51 -40.54 8.21
CA ASP A 9 18.95 -39.17 7.86
C ASP A 9 17.79 -38.30 7.29
N PRO A 10 17.54 -37.08 7.81
CA PRO A 10 16.53 -36.16 7.27
C PRO A 10 17.08 -35.26 6.14
N THR A 11 16.20 -34.85 5.23
CA THR A 11 16.51 -34.21 3.94
C THR A 11 16.88 -32.71 4.03
N PRO A 12 17.46 -32.10 2.97
CA PRO A 12 18.20 -30.82 3.09
C PRO A 12 17.44 -29.54 3.48
N TYR A 13 16.13 -29.57 3.70
CA TYR A 13 15.31 -28.35 3.89
C TYR A 13 15.49 -27.66 5.27
N ASP A 14 15.90 -28.39 6.32
CA ASP A 14 15.91 -27.90 7.70
C ASP A 14 17.11 -26.98 8.09
N ARG A 15 17.94 -26.53 7.14
CA ARG A 15 19.24 -25.88 7.46
C ARG A 15 19.32 -24.35 7.41
N ILE A 16 18.25 -23.63 7.08
CA ILE A 16 18.32 -22.17 6.81
C ILE A 16 17.58 -21.30 7.86
N LEU A 17 16.88 -21.89 8.84
CA LEU A 17 16.12 -21.14 9.86
C LEU A 17 16.59 -21.34 11.32
N SER A 18 17.89 -21.13 11.60
CA SER A 18 18.36 -20.86 12.97
C SER A 18 19.62 -19.97 12.99
N GLY A 19 19.45 -18.65 13.22
CA GLY A 19 20.57 -17.71 13.06
C GLY A 19 20.45 -16.31 13.70
N ILE A 20 19.45 -16.03 14.55
CA ILE A 20 19.32 -14.71 15.21
C ILE A 20 19.66 -14.84 16.70
N HIS A 21 20.84 -14.35 17.09
CA HIS A 21 21.35 -14.47 18.45
C HIS A 21 21.21 -13.15 19.23
N THR A 22 20.39 -13.15 20.30
CA THR A 22 20.33 -12.01 21.23
C THR A 22 21.57 -11.98 22.14
N PRO A 23 22.18 -10.80 22.39
CA PRO A 23 23.38 -10.69 23.23
C PRO A 23 23.03 -10.61 24.73
N LYS A 24 23.71 -11.43 25.55
CA LYS A 24 23.80 -11.25 27.01
C LYS A 24 25.27 -11.32 27.46
N ARG A 25 25.55 -10.69 28.61
CA ARG A 25 26.90 -10.27 29.04
C ARG A 25 27.89 -11.40 29.33
N ALA A 26 29.03 -11.31 28.64
CA ALA A 26 30.40 -11.37 29.16
C ALA A 26 30.89 -12.58 29.99
N ALA A 27 31.80 -13.34 29.39
CA ALA A 27 33.10 -13.72 29.98
C ALA A 27 34.13 -13.87 28.83
N ALA A 28 35.35 -13.37 28.99
CA ALA A 28 36.39 -13.47 27.96
C ALA A 28 37.43 -14.53 28.33
N ASN A 29 37.72 -15.45 27.41
CA ASN A 29 38.83 -16.40 27.50
C ASN A 29 40.01 -15.91 26.64
N ALA A 30 41.23 -16.32 26.99
CA ALA A 30 42.44 -15.67 26.51
C ALA A 30 42.92 -16.12 25.10
N GLU A 31 42.32 -17.15 24.51
CA GLU A 31 42.82 -17.77 23.27
C GLU A 31 42.36 -17.04 21.99
N ASP A 32 41.20 -16.36 22.01
CA ASP A 32 40.71 -15.58 20.86
C ASP A 32 41.57 -14.34 20.54
N ILE A 33 42.34 -13.85 21.51
CA ILE A 33 43.14 -12.61 21.37
C ILE A 33 44.33 -12.81 20.44
N ASP A 34 44.99 -13.97 20.48
CA ASP A 34 46.17 -14.23 19.64
C ASP A 34 45.78 -14.60 18.20
N ALA A 35 44.60 -15.20 17.98
CA ALA A 35 44.02 -15.34 16.64
C ALA A 35 43.79 -13.95 15.98
N TYR A 36 43.25 -12.99 16.74
CA TYR A 36 43.01 -11.63 16.25
C TYR A 36 44.31 -10.84 15.99
N ARG A 37 45.40 -11.13 16.72
CA ARG A 37 46.74 -10.58 16.41
C ARG A 37 47.30 -11.14 15.11
N ALA A 38 47.28 -12.46 14.93
CA ALA A 38 47.82 -13.10 13.72
C ALA A 38 47.08 -12.66 12.44
N ALA A 39 45.76 -12.44 12.52
CA ALA A 39 44.98 -11.86 11.44
C ALA A 39 45.40 -10.41 11.12
N ARG A 40 45.67 -9.59 12.15
CA ARG A 40 46.10 -8.20 11.99
C ARG A 40 47.52 -8.08 11.42
N GLU A 41 48.48 -8.85 11.92
CA GLU A 41 49.87 -8.81 11.42
C GLU A 41 49.93 -9.20 9.93
N ASN A 42 49.17 -10.20 9.49
CA ASN A 42 49.05 -10.53 8.06
C ASN A 42 48.44 -9.40 7.23
N SER A 43 47.45 -8.67 7.77
CA SER A 43 46.83 -7.53 7.08
C SER A 43 47.73 -6.30 7.01
N GLU A 44 48.62 -6.11 7.98
CA GLU A 44 49.62 -5.02 7.95
C GLU A 44 50.75 -5.37 6.98
N ILE A 45 51.24 -6.63 6.98
CA ILE A 45 52.25 -7.13 6.03
C ILE A 45 51.78 -7.02 4.56
N GLN A 46 50.52 -7.35 4.25
CA GLN A 46 49.99 -7.20 2.88
C GLN A 46 49.92 -5.74 2.41
N ARG A 47 49.81 -4.79 3.36
CA ARG A 47 49.71 -3.36 3.05
C ARG A 47 51.09 -2.75 2.77
N ASP A 48 52.10 -3.11 3.58
CA ASP A 48 53.49 -2.69 3.36
C ASP A 48 54.01 -3.13 1.98
N ILE A 49 53.61 -4.31 1.51
CA ILE A 49 53.96 -4.84 0.17
C ILE A 49 53.33 -4.00 -0.98
N GLN A 50 52.17 -3.39 -0.77
CA GLN A 50 51.58 -2.45 -1.73
C GLN A 50 52.22 -1.05 -1.68
N GLU A 51 52.76 -0.63 -0.53
CA GLU A 51 53.42 0.68 -0.42
C GLU A 51 54.89 0.65 -0.91
N GLU A 52 55.65 -0.44 -0.72
CA GLU A 52 57.00 -0.57 -1.30
C GLU A 52 56.98 -0.55 -2.84
N SER A 53 55.95 -1.15 -3.47
CA SER A 53 55.85 -1.30 -4.93
C SER A 53 55.47 -0.01 -5.70
N LEU A 54 55.16 1.08 -5.00
CA LEU A 54 54.88 2.41 -5.58
C LEU A 54 56.03 3.43 -5.42
N SER A 55 57.15 3.04 -4.80
CA SER A 55 58.19 3.97 -4.34
C SER A 55 59.42 4.14 -5.25
N GLN A 56 59.48 3.46 -6.41
CA GLN A 56 60.63 3.56 -7.33
C GLN A 56 60.22 3.53 -8.82
N ILE A 57 60.15 4.72 -9.44
CA ILE A 57 60.68 5.08 -10.76
C ILE A 57 60.44 6.59 -10.94
N ASP A 58 61.52 7.35 -11.14
CA ASP A 58 61.49 8.80 -11.40
C ASP A 58 62.81 9.19 -12.09
N ASP A 59 62.77 9.87 -13.24
CA ASP A 59 63.94 10.63 -13.74
C ASP A 59 63.62 11.65 -14.88
N GLU A 60 64.47 12.69 -14.94
CA GLU A 60 64.72 13.69 -16.00
C GLU A 60 63.62 14.65 -16.57
N MET A 61 63.44 15.78 -15.86
CA MET A 61 63.54 17.19 -16.34
C MET A 61 62.69 17.77 -17.51
N VAL A 62 61.65 18.58 -17.16
CA VAL A 62 61.66 20.08 -17.08
C VAL A 62 62.38 20.89 -18.20
N PRO A 63 61.89 22.04 -18.76
CA PRO A 63 60.83 23.02 -18.33
C PRO A 63 59.80 23.44 -19.47
N LYS A 64 58.80 24.36 -19.37
CA LYS A 64 58.79 25.76 -18.86
C LYS A 64 57.43 26.50 -19.11
N ALA A 65 57.04 27.41 -18.18
CA ALA A 65 56.10 28.56 -18.35
C ALA A 65 54.59 28.30 -18.63
N ALA A 66 53.62 29.22 -18.36
CA ALA A 66 53.51 30.27 -17.34
C ALA A 66 52.08 30.91 -17.28
N SER A 67 51.65 31.34 -16.07
CA SER A 67 50.74 32.48 -15.73
C SER A 67 49.31 32.63 -16.30
N ALA A 68 48.36 32.89 -15.37
CA ALA A 68 47.05 33.58 -15.54
C ALA A 68 45.96 32.89 -16.42
N GLY A 69 44.67 33.22 -16.31
CA GLY A 69 43.92 34.09 -15.37
C GLY A 69 42.69 34.76 -16.04
N ALA A 70 41.66 35.14 -15.25
CA ALA A 70 40.30 35.56 -15.67
C ALA A 70 39.47 34.43 -16.33
N SER A 71 38.13 34.28 -16.20
CA SER A 71 36.96 35.15 -15.87
C SER A 71 36.21 35.72 -17.08
N MET A 72 34.87 35.67 -16.98
CA MET A 72 33.83 36.09 -17.96
C MET A 72 33.72 35.22 -19.24
N GLU A 73 32.58 35.01 -19.92
CA GLU A 73 31.11 35.25 -19.82
C GLU A 73 30.62 35.53 -21.26
N ILE A 74 29.30 35.57 -21.49
CA ILE A 74 28.57 36.00 -22.71
C ILE A 74 28.34 34.92 -23.78
N ALA A 75 27.07 34.46 -23.85
CA ALA A 75 26.08 34.49 -24.95
C ALA A 75 26.54 34.54 -26.45
N ALA A 76 25.70 34.28 -27.47
CA ALA A 76 24.24 34.14 -27.55
C ALA A 76 23.81 33.37 -28.83
N GLU A 77 22.50 33.09 -28.97
CA GLU A 77 21.72 33.02 -30.26
C GLU A 77 22.11 31.98 -31.34
N GLU A 78 21.32 31.65 -32.38
CA GLU A 78 19.86 31.39 -32.56
C GLU A 78 19.69 30.76 -33.98
N TYR A 79 18.53 30.17 -34.33
CA TYR A 79 18.12 29.69 -35.69
C TYR A 79 18.83 28.43 -36.26
N ALA A 80 18.23 27.60 -37.16
CA ALA A 80 16.85 27.53 -37.67
C ALA A 80 16.51 26.18 -38.36
N GLN A 81 15.23 25.81 -38.27
CA GLN A 81 14.34 25.20 -39.29
C GLN A 81 14.68 23.88 -40.01
N ASP A 82 13.78 22.90 -39.76
CA ASP A 82 12.85 22.25 -40.70
C ASP A 82 13.34 21.78 -42.10
N PHE A 83 13.09 20.50 -42.41
CA PHE A 83 12.43 20.06 -43.65
C PHE A 83 11.89 18.61 -43.53
N GLU A 84 10.69 18.36 -44.04
CA GLU A 84 10.07 17.02 -44.20
C GLU A 84 10.22 16.53 -45.65
N GLU A 85 10.24 15.21 -45.89
CA GLU A 85 9.55 14.55 -47.02
C GLU A 85 9.63 13.01 -46.89
N ASP A 86 8.51 12.30 -47.13
CA ASP A 86 8.41 10.83 -47.17
C ASP A 86 8.95 10.23 -48.48
N PHE A 87 9.23 8.91 -48.52
CA PHE A 87 8.51 8.01 -49.44
C PHE A 87 8.68 6.49 -49.14
N GLU A 88 7.90 5.69 -49.89
CA GLU A 88 7.54 4.28 -49.66
C GLU A 88 8.59 3.20 -50.06
N ALA A 89 8.25 1.94 -49.77
CA ALA A 89 9.06 0.73 -49.92
C ALA A 89 9.03 0.07 -51.32
N ALA A 90 9.84 -0.98 -51.50
CA ALA A 90 9.70 -1.98 -52.57
C ALA A 90 10.37 -3.32 -52.20
N ASP A 91 9.70 -4.44 -52.49
CA ASP A 91 10.23 -5.81 -52.36
C ASP A 91 11.23 -6.17 -53.48
N THR A 92 12.01 -7.25 -53.32
CA THR A 92 12.29 -8.21 -54.41
C THR A 92 12.89 -9.55 -53.94
N ASP A 93 12.45 -10.64 -54.58
CA ASP A 93 12.85 -12.04 -54.33
C ASP A 93 14.15 -12.50 -55.02
N PHE A 94 14.45 -13.81 -54.86
CA PHE A 94 15.46 -14.67 -55.53
C PHE A 94 16.91 -14.60 -54.98
N ALA A 95 17.66 -15.71 -54.88
CA ALA A 95 17.54 -17.00 -55.58
C ALA A 95 18.01 -18.23 -54.76
N GLU A 96 17.54 -19.41 -55.17
CA GLU A 96 18.05 -20.74 -54.75
C GLU A 96 19.39 -21.09 -55.42
N THR A 97 20.16 -22.03 -54.86
CA THR A 97 21.12 -22.85 -55.64
C THR A 97 21.43 -24.19 -54.95
N ASP A 98 21.06 -25.32 -55.57
CA ASP A 98 21.47 -26.67 -55.14
C ASP A 98 22.96 -26.97 -55.41
N GLY A 99 23.55 -27.93 -54.67
CA GLY A 99 25.01 -28.16 -54.73
C GLY A 99 25.60 -29.49 -54.22
N ASP A 100 24.77 -30.52 -54.00
CA ASP A 100 25.07 -31.97 -54.01
C ASP A 100 26.49 -32.56 -53.67
N ILE A 101 26.45 -33.55 -52.76
CA ILE A 101 27.03 -34.93 -52.89
C ILE A 101 28.42 -35.33 -52.32
N GLU A 102 28.36 -36.50 -51.67
CA GLU A 102 29.37 -37.54 -51.34
C GLU A 102 30.31 -37.44 -50.13
N ALA A 103 30.75 -38.64 -49.71
CA ALA A 103 31.34 -38.96 -48.40
C ALA A 103 32.49 -39.97 -48.54
N GLU A 104 33.30 -40.15 -47.49
CA GLU A 104 34.26 -41.26 -47.38
C GLU A 104 34.29 -41.83 -45.95
N ILE A 105 34.89 -43.01 -45.77
CA ILE A 105 34.64 -43.93 -44.64
C ILE A 105 35.96 -44.39 -43.99
N ASP A 106 36.01 -44.43 -42.66
CA ASP A 106 36.78 -45.38 -41.81
C ASP A 106 36.20 -45.31 -40.38
N SER A 107 35.69 -46.38 -39.74
CA SER A 107 36.41 -47.51 -39.07
C SER A 107 37.23 -47.05 -37.83
N GLU A 108 37.12 -47.60 -36.61
CA GLU A 108 36.91 -49.00 -36.16
C GLU A 108 36.23 -49.17 -34.77
N LEU A 109 35.75 -50.40 -34.50
CA LEU A 109 35.66 -51.18 -33.23
C LEU A 109 35.22 -50.58 -31.87
N ALA A 110 34.02 -51.01 -31.45
CA ALA A 110 33.77 -51.96 -30.33
C ALA A 110 34.32 -51.73 -28.90
N ALA A 111 33.39 -51.47 -27.96
CA ALA A 111 32.88 -52.48 -27.01
C ALA A 111 31.43 -52.07 -26.62
N GLU A 112 30.40 -52.91 -26.61
CA GLU A 112 30.18 -54.21 -25.91
C GLU A 112 30.21 -54.08 -24.37
N THR A 113 29.22 -54.56 -23.60
CA THR A 113 27.98 -55.32 -23.96
C THR A 113 26.89 -55.16 -22.87
N ASP A 114 25.63 -55.30 -23.30
CA ASP A 114 24.47 -56.02 -22.70
C ASP A 114 24.14 -55.90 -21.18
N SER A 115 22.88 -56.03 -20.75
CA SER A 115 21.71 -56.64 -21.43
C SER A 115 20.42 -55.85 -21.19
N GLU A 116 19.59 -55.79 -22.22
CA GLU A 116 18.19 -55.42 -22.12
C GLU A 116 17.29 -56.58 -21.63
N LEU A 117 15.99 -56.27 -21.57
CA LEU A 117 14.86 -57.07 -22.07
C LEU A 117 14.14 -58.10 -21.18
N ALA A 118 12.81 -58.01 -21.33
CA ALA A 118 11.80 -59.07 -21.32
C ALA A 118 11.40 -59.72 -19.98
N GLU A 119 10.14 -60.07 -19.74
CA GLU A 119 8.87 -59.72 -20.44
C GLU A 119 7.70 -60.13 -19.52
N THR A 120 6.51 -59.52 -19.72
CA THR A 120 5.14 -60.04 -19.46
C THR A 120 4.79 -60.84 -18.19
N VAL A 121 3.60 -60.58 -17.63
CA VAL A 121 2.44 -61.53 -17.61
C VAL A 121 1.34 -61.01 -16.67
N GLU A 122 0.09 -61.10 -17.12
CA GLU A 122 -1.13 -60.83 -16.33
C GLU A 122 -1.34 -61.87 -15.23
N THR A 123 -2.10 -61.55 -14.16
CA THR A 123 -3.37 -62.25 -13.81
C THR A 123 -3.97 -61.69 -12.51
N ALA A 124 -5.24 -62.04 -12.25
CA ALA A 124 -6.05 -61.58 -11.10
C ALA A 124 -6.45 -62.75 -10.16
N ALA A 125 -7.21 -62.42 -9.09
CA ALA A 125 -7.63 -63.25 -7.95
C ALA A 125 -6.53 -63.48 -6.89
N ASP A 126 -6.82 -63.71 -5.60
CA ASP A 126 -8.10 -63.87 -4.85
C ASP A 126 -8.40 -62.62 -3.97
N LYS A 127 -9.60 -62.27 -3.48
CA LYS A 127 -10.89 -62.92 -3.13
C LYS A 127 -11.01 -63.51 -1.70
N GLU A 128 -11.87 -62.87 -0.91
CA GLU A 128 -12.57 -63.33 0.33
C GLU A 128 -11.78 -63.75 1.60
N LEU A 129 -11.98 -62.98 2.67
CA LEU A 129 -12.61 -63.48 3.91
C LEU A 129 -13.16 -62.33 4.79
N ALA A 130 -14.21 -62.59 5.57
CA ALA A 130 -14.91 -61.62 6.41
C ALA A 130 -15.52 -62.27 7.67
N GLU A 131 -15.75 -61.46 8.72
CA GLU A 131 -16.52 -61.77 9.97
C GLU A 131 -15.97 -62.90 10.88
N ALA A 132 -16.16 -62.99 12.21
CA ALA A 132 -16.73 -62.14 13.28
C ALA A 132 -15.74 -62.16 14.51
N GLU A 133 -15.97 -61.86 15.80
CA GLU A 133 -17.10 -61.61 16.74
C GLU A 133 -16.73 -60.40 17.67
N SER A 134 -17.64 -59.65 18.32
CA SER A 134 -18.31 -59.89 19.63
C SER A 134 -17.37 -60.34 20.80
N GLU A 135 -17.43 -59.83 22.04
CA GLU A 135 -18.28 -58.80 22.70
C GLU A 135 -17.78 -58.46 24.15
N LEU A 136 -18.57 -57.68 24.93
CA LEU A 136 -18.62 -57.52 26.42
C LEU A 136 -17.70 -56.53 27.21
N GLU A 137 -18.37 -55.62 27.95
CA GLU A 137 -18.21 -55.25 29.40
C GLU A 137 -16.88 -54.68 29.98
N GLU A 138 -16.86 -53.77 30.99
CA GLU A 138 -17.86 -52.87 31.61
C GLU A 138 -17.14 -51.69 32.36
N ARG A 139 -17.81 -50.54 32.54
CA ARG A 139 -17.83 -49.71 33.78
C ARG A 139 -16.53 -49.25 34.48
N ALA A 140 -16.27 -47.93 34.47
CA ALA A 140 -15.66 -47.20 35.61
C ALA A 140 -15.88 -45.67 35.62
N GLU A 141 -16.76 -45.18 36.51
CA GLU A 141 -16.75 -43.84 37.12
C GLU A 141 -17.14 -43.99 38.62
N PRO A 142 -17.03 -42.96 39.47
CA PRO A 142 -15.84 -42.17 39.78
C PRO A 142 -15.58 -42.20 41.32
N VAL A 143 -14.50 -41.58 41.81
CA VAL A 143 -14.25 -41.47 43.28
C VAL A 143 -13.85 -40.05 43.70
N SER A 144 -14.57 -39.57 44.72
CA SER A 144 -14.45 -38.28 45.42
C SER A 144 -13.35 -38.34 46.52
N ALA A 145 -13.07 -37.36 47.39
CA ALA A 145 -13.94 -36.34 47.95
C ALA A 145 -13.19 -35.19 48.68
N ALA A 146 -13.93 -34.10 48.90
CA ALA A 146 -14.15 -33.39 50.19
C ALA A 146 -12.92 -32.82 50.97
N ILE A 147 -13.03 -31.67 51.64
CA ILE A 147 -13.98 -31.29 52.73
C ILE A 147 -14.40 -29.81 52.53
N GLU A 148 -15.69 -29.43 52.48
CA GLU A 148 -16.70 -29.30 53.58
C GLU A 148 -16.32 -28.22 54.64
N ASN A 149 -17.18 -27.40 55.26
CA ASN A 149 -18.64 -27.32 55.50
C ASN A 149 -19.03 -25.81 55.74
N ASP A 150 -20.26 -25.30 55.88
CA ASP A 150 -21.60 -25.86 56.19
C ASP A 150 -22.76 -24.86 55.89
N LYS A 151 -24.02 -25.33 55.90
CA LYS A 151 -25.35 -24.63 56.09
C LYS A 151 -25.81 -23.54 55.08
N MET A 152 -27.00 -23.60 54.45
CA MET A 152 -28.43 -23.80 54.88
C MET A 152 -29.11 -22.53 55.44
N GLN A 153 -30.41 -22.23 55.22
CA GLN A 153 -31.46 -22.73 54.28
C GLN A 153 -32.73 -21.81 54.41
N GLU A 154 -33.62 -21.84 53.40
CA GLU A 154 -35.08 -21.54 53.46
C GLU A 154 -35.63 -20.10 53.57
N GLU A 155 -36.92 -20.00 53.25
CA GLU A 155 -37.73 -18.79 53.02
C GLU A 155 -38.64 -18.46 54.22
N SER A 156 -39.04 -17.19 54.40
CA SER A 156 -40.47 -16.80 54.48
C SER A 156 -40.74 -15.31 54.84
N LEU A 157 -41.42 -14.63 53.91
CA LEU A 157 -42.51 -13.65 54.07
C LEU A 157 -42.77 -12.99 55.45
N SER A 158 -42.81 -11.64 55.52
CA SER A 158 -44.07 -10.86 55.36
C SER A 158 -44.05 -9.43 55.97
N GLN A 159 -44.48 -8.44 55.17
CA GLN A 159 -45.46 -7.36 55.48
C GLN A 159 -45.78 -6.63 54.14
N ILE A 160 -47.02 -6.56 53.60
CA ILE A 160 -48.32 -5.97 54.09
C ILE A 160 -48.30 -4.44 53.93
N ASP A 161 -49.25 -3.68 53.35
CA ASP A 161 -50.53 -3.81 52.57
C ASP A 161 -50.69 -2.44 51.80
N ASP A 162 -51.55 -2.11 50.81
CA ASP A 162 -52.36 -2.74 49.72
C ASP A 162 -52.96 -1.59 48.82
N TYR A 163 -53.78 -1.91 47.79
CA TYR A 163 -54.78 -1.06 47.07
C TYR A 163 -54.39 -0.11 45.90
N ASP A 164 -54.40 -0.66 44.68
CA ASP A 164 -55.34 -0.43 43.55
C ASP A 164 -56.20 0.86 43.33
N ASP A 165 -56.44 1.07 42.02
CA ASP A 165 -57.71 1.37 41.32
C ASP A 165 -58.04 2.74 40.63
N GLU A 166 -58.42 2.58 39.34
CA GLU A 166 -59.15 3.40 38.33
C GLU A 166 -59.33 4.94 38.41
N ILE A 167 -59.19 5.64 37.25
CA ILE A 167 -60.33 6.22 36.47
C ILE A 167 -59.91 7.00 35.17
N LYS A 168 -60.34 6.45 34.01
CA LYS A 168 -60.89 7.05 32.75
C LYS A 168 -60.28 8.28 32.04
N ASP A 169 -59.92 8.04 30.77
CA ASP A 169 -60.39 8.68 29.51
C ASP A 169 -61.01 10.10 29.51
N LYS A 170 -60.49 10.93 28.57
CA LYS A 170 -61.18 11.65 27.46
C LYS A 170 -60.34 12.85 26.96
N ASN A 171 -60.17 13.18 25.67
CA ASN A 171 -60.61 12.64 24.35
C ASN A 171 -59.33 12.49 23.46
N ALA A 172 -59.23 11.72 22.35
CA ALA A 172 -60.00 11.74 21.08
C ALA A 172 -60.01 13.13 20.38
N GLU A 173 -59.72 13.32 19.08
CA GLU A 173 -59.34 12.48 17.93
C GLU A 173 -58.17 13.21 17.16
N ALA A 174 -57.32 12.61 16.29
CA ALA A 174 -57.55 11.86 15.04
C ALA A 174 -58.24 12.69 13.92
N VAL A 175 -57.88 12.62 12.62
CA VAL A 175 -56.74 11.96 11.93
C VAL A 175 -56.60 12.55 10.48
N ASP A 176 -55.48 12.26 9.79
CA ASP A 176 -55.24 12.28 8.33
C ASP A 176 -55.28 13.56 7.43
N GLU A 177 -54.14 13.72 6.71
CA GLU A 177 -54.00 13.71 5.23
C GLU A 177 -53.80 14.96 4.32
N ILE A 178 -53.03 14.69 3.25
CA ILE A 178 -53.03 15.24 1.87
C ILE A 178 -52.48 16.67 1.63
N THR A 179 -51.20 16.68 1.22
CA THR A 179 -50.65 17.51 0.11
C THR A 179 -51.25 17.03 -1.23
N PRO A 180 -51.35 17.83 -2.33
CA PRO A 180 -50.17 18.47 -2.96
C PRO A 180 -50.42 19.75 -3.82
N GLU A 181 -49.42 20.06 -4.65
CA GLU A 181 -49.42 20.81 -5.92
C GLU A 181 -49.56 22.35 -5.93
N SER A 182 -48.40 22.99 -6.16
CA SER A 182 -48.02 23.94 -7.25
C SER A 182 -49.09 24.90 -7.86
N ASP A 183 -48.73 26.07 -8.38
CA ASP A 183 -47.78 26.27 -9.49
C ASP A 183 -47.56 27.77 -9.89
N ILE A 184 -46.75 28.01 -10.94
CA ILE A 184 -46.71 29.22 -11.82
C ILE A 184 -45.99 30.52 -11.34
N ALA A 185 -44.79 30.74 -11.94
CA ALA A 185 -44.32 31.95 -12.69
C ALA A 185 -44.16 33.34 -12.00
N ASP A 186 -43.34 34.29 -12.49
CA ASP A 186 -42.16 34.32 -13.41
C ASP A 186 -41.52 35.75 -13.34
N MET A 187 -40.45 35.98 -14.11
CA MET A 187 -39.94 37.29 -14.61
C MET A 187 -39.02 38.14 -13.70
N ASP A 188 -37.72 37.93 -13.91
CA ASP A 188 -36.67 38.93 -14.19
C ASP A 188 -36.98 40.43 -14.02
N THR A 189 -36.09 41.16 -13.34
CA THR A 189 -35.57 42.44 -13.85
C THR A 189 -34.18 42.76 -13.28
N GLU A 190 -33.21 43.06 -14.16
CA GLU A 190 -31.91 43.64 -13.79
C GLU A 190 -32.05 45.16 -13.52
N ILE A 191 -31.04 45.79 -12.88
CA ILE A 191 -30.34 47.05 -13.30
C ILE A 191 -29.70 47.85 -12.13
N SER A 192 -28.36 47.95 -12.18
CA SER A 192 -27.43 49.07 -11.86
C SER A 192 -27.31 49.75 -10.46
N GLU A 193 -26.05 49.81 -10.00
CA GLU A 193 -25.24 51.04 -9.73
C GLU A 193 -25.15 51.75 -8.34
N GLU A 194 -23.86 52.01 -8.00
CA GLU A 194 -23.23 53.13 -7.26
C GLU A 194 -23.29 53.30 -5.72
N GLU A 195 -22.32 54.09 -5.24
CA GLU A 195 -21.85 54.20 -3.84
C GLU A 195 -22.52 55.35 -3.04
N ALA A 196 -22.46 55.31 -1.69
CA ALA A 196 -22.00 56.47 -0.86
C ALA A 196 -22.06 56.31 0.68
N VAL A 197 -20.91 56.51 1.33
CA VAL A 197 -20.68 57.44 2.49
C VAL A 197 -21.58 57.40 3.75
N ALA A 198 -21.13 56.61 4.74
CA ALA A 198 -20.72 56.99 6.13
C ALA A 198 -21.64 57.68 7.20
N ASN A 199 -21.35 57.29 8.47
CA ASN A 199 -21.29 58.08 9.73
C ASN A 199 -22.51 58.32 10.66
N LYS A 200 -22.33 57.80 11.90
CA LYS A 200 -22.47 58.47 13.25
C LYS A 200 -23.83 58.71 13.97
N ALA A 201 -24.03 57.87 14.99
CA ALA A 201 -23.81 58.14 16.44
C ALA A 201 -24.80 58.95 17.34
N GLU A 202 -24.75 58.59 18.64
CA GLU A 202 -25.09 59.37 19.86
C GLU A 202 -26.60 59.61 20.19
N ASN A 203 -27.05 59.79 21.46
CA ASN A 203 -26.34 59.99 22.75
C ASN A 203 -27.16 59.65 24.03
N THR A 204 -26.47 59.35 25.16
CA THR A 204 -26.87 59.56 26.60
C THR A 204 -28.15 58.87 27.17
N GLU A 205 -28.43 58.76 28.50
CA GLU A 205 -27.89 59.40 29.74
C GLU A 205 -28.19 58.58 31.05
N THR A 206 -27.59 59.02 32.19
CA THR A 206 -27.94 58.85 33.64
C THR A 206 -27.01 58.04 34.58
N ASP A 207 -26.96 58.45 35.86
CA ASP A 207 -25.81 58.35 36.78
C ASP A 207 -26.18 58.25 38.29
N ALA A 208 -25.16 58.10 39.17
CA ALA A 208 -25.13 58.29 40.65
C ALA A 208 -25.52 57.09 41.56
N GLU A 209 -25.01 56.90 42.81
CA GLU A 209 -24.17 57.74 43.71
C GLU A 209 -22.91 57.02 44.27
N ASP A 210 -22.09 57.75 45.05
CA ASP A 210 -20.68 57.53 45.40
C ASP A 210 -20.46 57.32 46.93
N TYR A 211 -19.30 56.79 47.37
CA TYR A 211 -18.78 57.02 48.75
C TYR A 211 -17.26 56.71 48.94
N ILE A 212 -16.43 57.61 48.41
CA ILE A 212 -15.28 58.31 49.06
C ILE A 212 -14.68 57.70 50.36
N SER A 213 -13.36 57.64 50.62
CA SER A 213 -12.08 57.71 49.85
C SER A 213 -10.89 57.73 50.84
N SER A 214 -9.75 57.06 50.60
CA SER A 214 -8.42 57.36 51.22
C SER A 214 -7.25 56.52 50.64
N PRO A 215 -5.99 57.02 50.60
CA PRO A 215 -5.54 58.18 49.83
C PRO A 215 -4.35 57.84 48.90
N LYS A 216 -4.03 58.71 47.92
CA LYS A 216 -2.79 58.61 47.13
C LYS A 216 -1.56 59.01 47.96
N ILE A 217 -0.42 58.37 47.68
CA ILE A 217 0.91 58.98 47.79
C ILE A 217 1.42 59.13 46.35
N GLU A 218 2.03 60.28 46.05
CA GLU A 218 2.67 60.54 44.77
C GLU A 218 4.08 59.95 44.75
N ASP A 219 4.44 59.25 43.67
CA ASP A 219 5.80 59.35 43.15
C ASP A 219 5.76 59.54 41.62
N LYS A 220 6.93 59.80 41.04
CA LYS A 220 7.07 60.64 39.85
C LYS A 220 6.85 59.91 38.52
N THR A 221 6.85 60.74 37.47
CA THR A 221 7.16 60.36 36.10
C THR A 221 8.42 59.50 36.03
N ASP A 222 8.28 58.29 35.51
CA ASP A 222 9.34 57.57 34.78
C ASP A 222 8.81 57.34 33.36
N ASP A 223 9.70 57.40 32.37
CA ASP A 223 9.35 57.53 30.96
C ASP A 223 8.92 56.22 30.29
N LYS A 224 8.17 56.33 29.19
CA LYS A 224 7.97 55.20 28.26
C LYS A 224 9.24 55.01 27.42
N GLU A 225 10.22 54.27 27.93
CA GLU A 225 11.38 53.80 27.17
C GLU A 225 10.91 53.08 25.88
N THR A 226 11.04 53.71 24.72
CA THR A 226 10.79 53.08 23.42
C THR A 226 12.07 52.37 22.95
N ALA A 227 12.31 51.17 23.47
CA ALA A 227 13.47 50.36 23.10
C ALA A 227 13.54 50.14 21.57
N SER A 228 14.66 50.53 20.96
CA SER A 228 14.83 50.45 19.51
C SER A 228 15.30 49.06 19.07
N LYS A 229 14.52 48.42 18.19
CA LYS A 229 14.94 47.19 17.50
C LYS A 229 16.02 47.51 16.46
N ILE A 230 17.12 46.76 16.49
CA ILE A 230 18.15 46.73 15.45
C ILE A 230 17.89 45.48 14.61
N SER A 231 17.62 45.67 13.32
CA SER A 231 17.43 44.55 12.40
C SER A 231 18.74 43.84 12.08
N LEU A 232 18.67 42.55 11.78
CA LEU A 232 19.80 41.68 11.48
C LEU A 232 19.80 41.19 10.02
N ASP A 233 19.04 41.85 9.16
CA ASP A 233 18.96 41.58 7.72
C ASP A 233 20.37 41.52 7.10
N ASN A 234 20.68 40.47 6.34
CA ASN A 234 22.00 40.18 5.75
C ASN A 234 23.14 39.82 6.74
N LEU A 235 22.88 39.83 8.06
CA LEU A 235 23.81 39.29 9.06
C LEU A 235 23.45 37.85 9.47
N LEU A 236 22.26 37.36 9.16
CA LEU A 236 21.85 36.00 9.52
C LEU A 236 22.72 34.96 8.80
N ILE A 237 22.97 33.86 9.49
CA ILE A 237 23.52 32.62 8.97
C ILE A 237 22.37 31.62 9.02
N ALA A 238 22.03 31.04 7.88
CA ALA A 238 21.02 30.00 7.75
C ALA A 238 21.60 28.81 7.00
N ASN A 239 21.08 27.62 7.31
CA ASN A 239 21.28 26.40 6.54
C ASN A 239 20.01 26.12 5.73
N GLU A 240 20.16 25.55 4.54
CA GLU A 240 19.05 25.18 3.67
C GLU A 240 18.70 23.71 3.89
N LEU A 241 17.41 23.43 4.09
CA LEU A 241 16.90 22.07 4.13
C LEU A 241 15.85 21.89 3.03
N ASN A 242 16.09 20.92 2.16
CA ASN A 242 15.22 20.53 1.07
C ASN A 242 14.73 19.08 1.28
N PHE A 243 13.44 18.83 1.08
CA PHE A 243 12.84 17.49 1.07
C PHE A 243 11.48 17.50 0.35
N THR A 244 10.97 16.32 0.00
CA THR A 244 9.65 16.11 -0.61
C THR A 244 8.65 15.62 0.44
N GLU A 245 7.75 16.50 0.87
CA GLU A 245 6.68 16.15 1.81
C GLU A 245 5.58 15.35 1.08
N ILE A 246 5.30 14.15 1.57
CA ILE A 246 4.20 13.31 1.09
C ILE A 246 2.93 13.66 1.88
N ARG A 247 1.84 13.98 1.18
CA ARG A 247 0.51 14.12 1.79
C ARG A 247 -0.50 13.28 1.03
N ASP A 248 -1.33 12.55 1.77
CA ASP A 248 -2.59 12.08 1.21
C ASP A 248 -3.56 13.27 1.20
N GLY A 249 -4.09 13.57 0.02
CA GLY A 249 -4.94 14.72 -0.22
C GLY A 249 -6.41 14.43 0.10
N GLU A 250 -7.27 15.35 -0.32
CA GLU A 250 -8.72 15.11 -0.31
C GLU A 250 -9.07 13.92 -1.23
N SER A 251 -10.29 13.40 -1.05
CA SER A 251 -10.91 12.46 -1.97
C SER A 251 -12.29 12.94 -2.38
N THR A 252 -12.71 12.57 -3.58
CA THR A 252 -14.04 12.94 -4.12
C THR A 252 -14.77 11.73 -4.69
N ARG A 253 -16.09 11.77 -4.67
CA ARG A 253 -16.96 10.73 -5.24
C ARG A 253 -17.56 11.20 -6.56
N VAL A 254 -17.39 10.41 -7.60
CA VAL A 254 -18.01 10.57 -8.91
C VAL A 254 -19.14 9.56 -9.03
N TYR A 255 -20.37 10.05 -9.08
CA TYR A 255 -21.57 9.24 -9.29
C TYR A 255 -21.90 9.21 -10.78
N ILE A 256 -22.07 8.01 -11.34
CA ILE A 256 -22.30 7.77 -12.76
C ILE A 256 -23.52 6.87 -12.90
N GLU A 257 -24.46 7.23 -13.77
CA GLU A 257 -25.70 6.48 -13.98
C GLU A 257 -25.95 6.36 -15.49
N GLU A 258 -25.73 5.15 -16.03
CA GLU A 258 -25.72 4.91 -17.47
C GLU A 258 -26.62 3.74 -17.89
N ASP A 259 -27.20 3.89 -19.08
CA ASP A 259 -28.21 3.00 -19.66
C ASP A 259 -27.57 2.06 -20.70
N ILE A 260 -27.28 0.82 -20.30
CA ILE A 260 -26.62 -0.19 -21.13
C ILE A 260 -27.65 -1.03 -21.90
N LEU A 261 -27.36 -1.29 -23.18
CA LEU A 261 -28.18 -2.14 -24.06
C LEU A 261 -27.55 -3.52 -24.23
N VAL A 262 -28.38 -4.55 -24.27
CA VAL A 262 -27.99 -5.92 -24.63
C VAL A 262 -27.85 -5.99 -26.17
N PRO A 263 -26.65 -6.24 -26.73
CA PRO A 263 -26.44 -6.19 -28.18
C PRO A 263 -27.34 -7.17 -28.94
N ASP A 264 -27.81 -6.78 -30.14
CA ASP A 264 -28.75 -7.56 -30.96
C ASP A 264 -28.30 -9.01 -31.22
N ILE A 265 -26.98 -9.26 -31.27
CA ILE A 265 -26.38 -10.58 -31.47
C ILE A 265 -26.44 -11.51 -30.23
N LYS A 266 -26.83 -10.98 -29.06
CA LYS A 266 -26.92 -11.73 -27.79
C LYS A 266 -28.39 -12.00 -27.45
N PRO A 267 -28.72 -13.09 -26.71
CA PRO A 267 -30.10 -13.43 -26.35
C PRO A 267 -30.70 -12.44 -25.33
N ASP A 268 -32.03 -12.42 -25.26
CA ASP A 268 -32.81 -11.58 -24.35
C ASP A 268 -32.49 -11.91 -22.88
N MET A 269 -32.31 -10.89 -22.04
CA MET A 269 -31.85 -10.99 -20.65
C MET A 269 -33.01 -11.17 -19.66
N ALA A 270 -33.04 -12.29 -18.94
CA ALA A 270 -33.97 -12.48 -17.82
C ALA A 270 -33.49 -11.81 -16.53
N LYS A 271 -32.20 -11.99 -16.19
CA LYS A 271 -31.65 -11.58 -14.90
C LYS A 271 -30.14 -11.36 -14.97
N ILE A 272 -29.66 -10.24 -14.42
CA ILE A 272 -28.22 -10.04 -14.15
C ILE A 272 -27.80 -10.94 -12.98
N LEU A 273 -26.74 -11.71 -13.20
CA LEU A 273 -26.12 -12.62 -12.24
C LEU A 273 -25.02 -11.91 -11.45
N SER A 274 -24.17 -11.16 -12.15
CA SER A 274 -23.10 -10.34 -11.56
C SER A 274 -22.81 -9.10 -12.42
N MET A 275 -22.19 -8.08 -11.81
CA MET A 275 -21.65 -6.93 -12.51
C MET A 275 -20.37 -6.47 -11.80
N ASP A 276 -19.26 -6.58 -12.51
CA ASP A 276 -17.94 -6.15 -12.08
C ASP A 276 -17.45 -4.96 -12.91
N GLY A 277 -16.34 -4.35 -12.50
CA GLY A 277 -15.64 -3.41 -13.35
C GLY A 277 -14.25 -3.01 -12.88
N SER A 278 -13.48 -2.42 -13.79
CA SER A 278 -12.20 -1.77 -13.55
C SER A 278 -12.25 -0.32 -14.04
N VAL A 279 -11.43 0.55 -13.46
CA VAL A 279 -11.43 2.00 -13.75
C VAL A 279 -10.03 2.51 -14.05
N LYS A 280 -9.86 3.21 -15.17
CA LYS A 280 -8.61 3.85 -15.60
C LYS A 280 -8.80 5.36 -15.72
N CYS A 281 -7.96 6.16 -15.07
CA CYS A 281 -7.80 7.58 -15.40
C CYS A 281 -6.82 7.73 -16.57
N ALA A 282 -7.09 8.69 -17.46
CA ALA A 282 -6.17 9.05 -18.55
C ALA A 282 -4.92 9.75 -18.00
N ASP A 283 -5.11 10.86 -17.28
CA ASP A 283 -4.05 11.54 -16.55
C ASP A 283 -3.98 11.00 -15.11
N LYS A 284 -2.89 10.28 -14.79
CA LYS A 284 -2.61 9.74 -13.45
C LYS A 284 -1.76 10.68 -12.59
N GLU A 285 -1.10 11.69 -13.17
CA GLU A 285 -0.17 12.58 -12.47
C GLU A 285 -0.28 14.02 -12.98
N ILE A 286 -0.53 14.97 -12.07
CA ILE A 286 -0.82 16.38 -12.36
C ILE A 286 0.22 17.25 -11.64
N LYS A 287 0.65 18.35 -12.29
CA LYS A 287 1.59 19.31 -11.71
C LYS A 287 0.85 20.59 -11.30
N SER A 288 0.93 20.95 -10.03
CA SER A 288 0.25 22.12 -9.45
C SER A 288 0.83 23.44 -10.00
N GLY A 289 -0.05 24.39 -10.30
CA GLY A 289 0.34 25.74 -10.74
C GLY A 289 0.90 26.61 -9.60
N GLN A 290 1.25 27.85 -9.92
CA GLN A 290 1.75 28.84 -8.94
C GLN A 290 0.74 29.24 -7.86
N LYS A 291 -0.53 28.82 -7.96
CA LYS A 291 -1.63 29.25 -7.08
C LYS A 291 -2.10 28.19 -6.09
N GLY A 292 -1.70 26.93 -6.23
CA GLY A 292 -2.08 25.83 -5.33
C GLY A 292 -3.54 25.35 -5.43
N GLU A 293 -4.50 26.27 -5.60
CA GLU A 293 -5.88 25.94 -5.97
C GLU A 293 -5.98 25.74 -7.49
N ASP A 294 -6.14 24.49 -7.93
CA ASP A 294 -6.34 24.13 -9.33
C ASP A 294 -7.64 23.33 -9.51
N ARG A 295 -8.43 23.67 -10.54
CA ARG A 295 -9.59 22.87 -10.98
C ARG A 295 -9.14 21.91 -12.07
N ILE A 296 -8.71 20.73 -11.63
CA ILE A 296 -8.29 19.63 -12.50
C ILE A 296 -9.51 18.99 -13.19
N LYS A 297 -9.26 18.41 -14.36
CA LYS A 297 -10.27 17.68 -15.13
C LYS A 297 -9.86 16.22 -15.17
N VAL A 298 -10.46 15.41 -14.33
CA VAL A 298 -10.19 13.97 -14.32
C VAL A 298 -11.10 13.32 -15.34
N THR A 299 -10.50 12.77 -16.39
CA THR A 299 -11.15 11.93 -17.40
C THR A 299 -10.65 10.50 -17.28
N GLY A 300 -11.53 9.55 -17.56
CA GLY A 300 -11.18 8.14 -17.54
C GLY A 300 -12.24 7.26 -18.17
N ASP A 301 -11.96 5.96 -18.23
CA ASP A 301 -12.86 4.92 -18.68
C ASP A 301 -13.12 3.93 -17.54
N ILE A 302 -14.38 3.54 -17.37
CA ILE A 302 -14.78 2.37 -16.58
C ILE A 302 -15.10 1.25 -17.57
N THR A 303 -14.41 0.12 -17.43
CA THR A 303 -14.78 -1.12 -18.13
C THR A 303 -15.66 -1.92 -17.20
N LEU A 304 -16.97 -1.96 -17.46
CA LEU A 304 -17.90 -2.87 -16.78
C LEU A 304 -17.95 -4.21 -17.50
N GLU A 305 -18.16 -5.25 -16.72
CA GLU A 305 -18.37 -6.61 -17.16
C GLU A 305 -19.62 -7.16 -16.45
N THR A 306 -20.71 -7.27 -17.21
CA THR A 306 -22.00 -7.77 -16.72
C THR A 306 -22.17 -9.22 -17.12
N ILE A 307 -22.49 -10.09 -16.17
CA ILE A 307 -22.86 -11.49 -16.41
C ILE A 307 -24.37 -11.63 -16.20
N TYR A 308 -25.08 -12.26 -17.14
CA TYR A 308 -26.53 -12.43 -17.09
C TYR A 308 -27.01 -13.81 -17.54
N ILE A 309 -28.22 -14.17 -17.11
CA ILE A 309 -28.96 -15.38 -17.50
C ILE A 309 -29.99 -14.98 -18.57
N PRO A 310 -30.02 -15.66 -19.73
CA PRO A 310 -30.98 -15.35 -20.78
C PRO A 310 -32.40 -15.88 -20.48
N GLU A 311 -33.43 -15.33 -21.13
CA GLU A 311 -34.82 -15.82 -20.99
C GLU A 311 -35.03 -17.27 -21.47
N LYS A 312 -34.15 -17.75 -22.34
CA LYS A 312 -34.26 -19.07 -22.98
C LYS A 312 -32.86 -19.71 -22.94
N PRO A 313 -32.53 -20.51 -21.90
CA PRO A 313 -31.17 -21.05 -21.69
C PRO A 313 -30.76 -22.16 -22.68
N ALA A 314 -31.55 -22.41 -23.73
CA ALA A 314 -31.40 -23.53 -24.67
C ALA A 314 -30.21 -23.44 -25.65
N ALA A 315 -29.19 -22.63 -25.35
CA ALA A 315 -28.00 -22.44 -26.19
C ALA A 315 -26.77 -22.03 -25.36
N GLU A 316 -26.95 -21.10 -24.41
CA GLU A 316 -25.91 -20.71 -23.44
C GLU A 316 -26.59 -20.52 -22.06
N PRO A 317 -26.02 -21.03 -20.95
CA PRO A 317 -26.62 -20.88 -19.62
C PRO A 317 -26.32 -19.49 -19.03
N ILE A 318 -25.21 -18.88 -19.44
CA ILE A 318 -24.66 -17.63 -18.93
C ILE A 318 -24.08 -16.84 -20.11
N VAL A 319 -24.42 -15.56 -20.20
CA VAL A 319 -23.96 -14.65 -21.24
C VAL A 319 -23.31 -13.42 -20.61
N THR A 320 -22.24 -12.89 -21.19
CA THR A 320 -21.54 -11.70 -20.67
C THR A 320 -21.64 -10.49 -21.59
N ILE A 321 -21.57 -9.29 -21.03
CA ILE A 321 -21.55 -8.00 -21.74
C ILE A 321 -20.43 -7.15 -21.15
N GLN A 322 -19.41 -6.87 -21.95
CA GLN A 322 -18.42 -5.84 -21.64
C GLN A 322 -18.96 -4.48 -22.11
N SER A 323 -18.80 -3.43 -21.31
CA SER A 323 -19.24 -2.07 -21.64
C SER A 323 -18.22 -1.05 -21.16
N ARG A 324 -17.85 -0.10 -22.02
CA ARG A 324 -16.97 1.02 -21.66
C ARG A 324 -17.82 2.26 -21.38
N ILE A 325 -17.73 2.78 -20.17
CA ILE A 325 -18.36 4.03 -19.75
C ILE A 325 -17.25 5.07 -19.56
N PRO A 326 -17.11 6.05 -20.49
CA PRO A 326 -16.22 7.17 -20.26
C PRO A 326 -16.82 8.10 -19.21
N PHE A 327 -16.00 8.56 -18.25
CA PHE A 327 -16.42 9.52 -17.24
C PHE A 327 -15.52 10.76 -17.25
N ARG A 328 -16.09 11.87 -16.77
CA ARG A 328 -15.34 13.11 -16.53
C ARG A 328 -15.89 13.84 -15.30
N THR A 329 -14.99 14.32 -14.46
CA THR A 329 -15.31 15.26 -13.38
C THR A 329 -14.34 16.45 -13.38
N ASP A 330 -14.83 17.63 -13.00
CA ASP A 330 -14.04 18.84 -12.82
C ASP A 330 -13.80 19.03 -11.30
N TRP A 331 -12.79 18.35 -10.74
CA TRP A 331 -12.44 18.35 -9.31
C TRP A 331 -11.59 19.59 -8.95
N GLY A 332 -12.00 20.35 -7.94
CA GLY A 332 -11.14 21.36 -7.33
C GLY A 332 -10.22 20.71 -6.29
N ILE A 333 -8.91 20.86 -6.46
CA ILE A 333 -7.90 20.41 -5.49
C ILE A 333 -7.15 21.61 -4.91
N SER A 334 -6.85 21.55 -3.61
CA SER A 334 -5.89 22.43 -2.96
C SER A 334 -4.58 21.68 -2.79
N THR A 335 -3.51 22.22 -3.36
CA THR A 335 -2.15 21.65 -3.39
C THR A 335 -1.11 22.72 -3.05
N ALA A 336 0.08 22.30 -2.66
CA ALA A 336 1.22 23.22 -2.57
C ALA A 336 1.68 23.64 -3.99
N PRO A 337 2.05 24.91 -4.21
CA PRO A 337 2.54 25.37 -5.50
C PRO A 337 3.71 24.51 -6.02
N PHE A 338 3.67 24.16 -7.31
CA PHE A 338 4.64 23.30 -7.99
C PHE A 338 4.72 21.83 -7.50
N SER A 339 3.80 21.35 -6.65
CA SER A 339 3.77 19.93 -6.28
C SER A 339 3.38 19.02 -7.46
N SER A 340 3.70 17.73 -7.33
CA SER A 340 3.09 16.69 -8.16
C SER A 340 1.96 16.02 -7.38
N ALA A 341 0.86 15.69 -8.04
CA ALA A 341 -0.29 14.99 -7.46
C ALA A 341 -0.61 13.74 -8.30
N VAL A 342 -0.54 12.56 -7.68
CA VAL A 342 -0.98 11.29 -8.29
C VAL A 342 -2.43 11.02 -7.92
N ILE A 343 -3.25 10.64 -8.90
CA ILE A 343 -4.67 10.30 -8.68
C ILE A 343 -4.86 8.78 -8.84
N LYS A 344 -5.45 8.16 -7.82
CA LYS A 344 -5.85 6.74 -7.84
C LYS A 344 -7.38 6.64 -7.86
N PRO A 345 -7.99 6.18 -8.97
CA PRO A 345 -9.42 5.85 -8.99
C PRO A 345 -9.67 4.48 -8.35
N VAL A 346 -10.78 4.35 -7.63
CA VAL A 346 -11.26 3.09 -7.04
C VAL A 346 -12.79 3.04 -7.20
N ILE A 347 -13.34 1.92 -7.65
CA ILE A 347 -14.80 1.72 -7.65
C ILE A 347 -15.24 1.34 -6.23
N GLU A 348 -16.12 2.15 -5.64
CA GLU A 348 -16.67 1.95 -4.30
C GLU A 348 -17.99 1.16 -4.34
N SER A 349 -18.87 1.42 -5.31
CA SER A 349 -20.09 0.63 -5.52
C SER A 349 -20.41 0.41 -7.00
N ILE A 350 -21.03 -0.74 -7.27
CA ILE A 350 -21.66 -1.09 -8.55
C ILE A 350 -23.06 -1.59 -8.23
N ASP A 351 -24.06 -0.77 -8.53
CA ASP A 351 -25.48 -1.06 -8.37
C ASP A 351 -26.13 -1.14 -9.76
N TYR A 352 -27.22 -1.90 -9.91
CA TYR A 352 -27.91 -2.00 -11.20
C TYR A 352 -29.43 -2.14 -11.09
N MET A 353 -30.11 -1.82 -12.20
CA MET A 353 -31.56 -1.97 -12.35
C MET A 353 -31.88 -2.47 -13.76
N VAL A 354 -32.51 -3.64 -13.88
CA VAL A 354 -33.05 -4.12 -15.16
C VAL A 354 -34.25 -3.24 -15.56
N ILE A 355 -34.26 -2.73 -16.79
CA ILE A 355 -35.35 -1.91 -17.33
C ILE A 355 -36.27 -2.77 -18.22
N ASN A 356 -35.70 -3.63 -19.06
CA ASN A 356 -36.38 -4.68 -19.81
C ASN A 356 -35.37 -5.76 -20.29
N GLU A 357 -35.85 -6.72 -21.06
CA GLU A 357 -35.09 -7.85 -21.63
C GLU A 357 -33.87 -7.44 -22.50
N ARG A 358 -33.80 -6.16 -22.92
CA ARG A 358 -32.76 -5.60 -23.78
C ARG A 358 -32.01 -4.41 -23.17
N LYS A 359 -32.34 -4.03 -21.94
CA LYS A 359 -31.80 -2.81 -21.32
C LYS A 359 -31.71 -2.91 -19.81
N PHE A 360 -30.57 -2.51 -19.27
CA PHE A 360 -30.38 -2.27 -17.84
C PHE A 360 -29.68 -0.93 -17.62
N ARG A 361 -29.68 -0.50 -16.37
CA ARG A 361 -29.00 0.69 -15.89
C ARG A 361 -27.94 0.31 -14.88
N ALA A 362 -26.72 0.76 -15.10
CA ALA A 362 -25.65 0.71 -14.10
C ALA A 362 -25.62 2.03 -13.32
N LYS A 363 -25.38 1.94 -12.01
CA LYS A 363 -25.15 3.05 -11.10
C LYS A 363 -23.81 2.78 -10.41
N LEU A 364 -22.85 3.69 -10.58
CA LEU A 364 -21.48 3.49 -10.15
C LEU A 364 -21.08 4.63 -9.22
N THR A 365 -20.38 4.28 -8.13
CA THR A 365 -19.67 5.26 -7.31
C THR A 365 -18.18 5.03 -7.46
N VAL A 366 -17.46 6.00 -8.05
CA VAL A 366 -16.00 5.98 -8.14
C VAL A 366 -15.43 6.98 -7.14
N VAL A 367 -14.60 6.52 -6.22
CA VAL A 367 -13.77 7.38 -5.37
C VAL A 367 -12.49 7.70 -6.12
N LEU A 368 -12.16 8.99 -6.22
CA LEU A 368 -10.84 9.46 -6.62
C LEU A 368 -10.09 9.88 -5.36
N THR A 369 -8.94 9.26 -5.08
CA THR A 369 -8.01 9.71 -4.04
C THR A 369 -6.79 10.38 -4.66
N MET A 370 -6.21 11.34 -3.95
CA MET A 370 -5.00 12.05 -4.37
C MET A 370 -3.85 11.77 -3.39
N ARG A 371 -2.63 11.56 -3.91
CA ARG A 371 -1.39 11.63 -3.14
C ARG A 371 -0.50 12.74 -3.72
N GLU A 372 -0.21 13.73 -2.89
CA GLU A 372 0.63 14.88 -3.20
C GLU A 372 2.09 14.62 -2.80
N TYR A 373 3.00 15.12 -3.63
CA TYR A 373 4.44 15.13 -3.48
C TYR A 373 4.89 16.60 -3.55
N ALA A 374 4.98 17.26 -2.40
CA ALA A 374 5.22 18.70 -2.28
C ALA A 374 6.67 18.99 -1.89
N GLY A 375 7.45 19.58 -2.80
CA GLY A 375 8.78 20.07 -2.49
C GLY A 375 8.75 21.14 -1.39
N ARG A 376 9.59 20.99 -0.38
CA ARG A 376 9.78 21.92 0.74
C ARG A 376 11.20 22.44 0.75
N TYR A 377 11.34 23.76 0.73
CA TYR A 377 12.56 24.50 1.01
C TYR A 377 12.39 25.21 2.35
N LEU A 378 13.34 25.04 3.27
CA LEU A 378 13.35 25.68 4.58
C LEU A 378 14.70 26.35 4.84
N GLU A 379 14.67 27.66 5.05
CA GLU A 379 15.77 28.39 5.70
C GLU A 379 15.69 28.16 7.22
N LEU A 380 16.68 27.42 7.73
CA LEU A 380 16.88 27.12 9.14
C LEU A 380 17.92 28.08 9.72
N PHE A 381 17.54 28.89 10.71
CA PHE A 381 18.48 29.77 11.40
C PHE A 381 19.59 28.97 12.10
N GLU A 382 20.86 29.28 11.81
CA GLU A 382 22.02 28.75 12.54
C GLU A 382 22.71 29.81 13.40
N GLY A 383 22.70 31.08 12.99
CA GLY A 383 23.31 32.13 13.79
C GLY A 383 23.36 33.54 13.19
N ILE A 384 24.25 34.37 13.75
CA ILE A 384 24.40 35.79 13.37
C ILE A 384 25.88 36.10 13.15
N ARG A 385 26.21 36.59 11.96
CA ARG A 385 27.58 36.84 11.47
C ARG A 385 28.26 37.96 12.25
N GLY A 386 29.33 37.61 12.97
CA GLY A 386 30.14 38.55 13.74
C GLY A 386 29.63 38.82 15.16
N GLU A 387 28.64 38.05 15.62
CA GLU A 387 28.08 38.11 16.97
C GLU A 387 28.36 36.80 17.72
N ASP A 388 28.55 36.88 19.04
CA ASP A 388 28.81 35.72 19.90
C ASP A 388 27.53 35.32 20.64
N ILE A 389 26.89 34.27 20.13
CA ILE A 389 25.56 33.82 20.52
C ILE A 389 25.56 32.35 20.96
N GLU A 390 24.63 32.06 21.84
CA GLU A 390 24.39 30.74 22.40
C GLU A 390 23.14 30.19 21.69
N VAL A 391 23.22 28.94 21.20
CA VAL A 391 22.11 28.27 20.50
C VAL A 391 21.77 26.92 21.15
N LEU A 392 20.47 26.64 21.24
CA LEU A 392 19.92 25.33 21.55
C LEU A 392 19.50 24.67 20.24
N LYS A 393 20.06 23.50 19.95
CA LYS A 393 19.67 22.68 18.81
C LYS A 393 18.85 21.48 19.28
N GLU A 394 17.81 21.16 18.54
CA GLU A 394 17.08 19.89 18.59
C GLU A 394 17.36 19.09 17.32
N LYS A 395 17.38 17.76 17.43
CA LYS A 395 17.47 16.84 16.28
C LYS A 395 16.08 16.34 15.95
N ILE A 396 15.67 16.44 14.69
CA ILE A 396 14.46 15.80 14.19
C ILE A 396 14.74 14.95 12.96
N ASN A 397 13.96 13.89 12.79
CA ASN A 397 13.93 13.05 11.60
C ASN A 397 12.84 13.55 10.65
N ILE A 398 13.16 13.62 9.36
CA ILE A 398 12.25 14.04 8.29
C ILE A 398 12.33 13.02 7.17
N THR A 399 11.19 12.47 6.74
CA THR A 399 11.14 11.61 5.57
C THR A 399 11.16 12.43 4.28
N ASP A 400 12.10 12.11 3.42
CA ASP A 400 12.22 12.56 2.04
C ASP A 400 12.05 11.36 1.07
N ILE A 401 11.83 11.65 -0.22
CA ILE A 401 11.86 10.68 -1.31
C ILE A 401 13.22 10.80 -2.02
N LEU A 402 14.04 9.75 -1.91
CA LEU A 402 15.29 9.65 -2.68
C LEU A 402 15.01 9.56 -4.18
N THR A 403 14.04 8.73 -4.56
CA THR A 403 13.63 8.56 -5.95
C THR A 403 12.22 7.99 -6.06
N LYS A 404 11.57 8.32 -7.17
CA LYS A 404 10.27 7.81 -7.60
C LYS A 404 10.40 7.44 -9.07
N LYS A 405 10.32 6.15 -9.39
CA LYS A 405 10.50 5.63 -10.74
C LYS A 405 9.29 4.82 -11.19
N LYS A 406 9.02 4.88 -12.50
CA LYS A 406 8.07 4.01 -13.20
C LYS A 406 8.86 3.19 -14.21
N ASP A 407 8.45 1.95 -14.40
CA ASP A 407 9.09 0.96 -15.26
C ASP A 407 8.01 0.00 -15.77
N VAL A 408 8.15 -0.51 -17.00
CA VAL A 408 7.13 -1.35 -17.65
C VAL A 408 7.73 -2.72 -17.90
N LEU A 409 7.01 -3.77 -17.51
CA LEU A 409 7.33 -5.16 -17.81
C LEU A 409 6.25 -5.72 -18.72
N ASP A 410 6.63 -6.11 -19.93
CA ASP A 410 5.76 -6.87 -20.82
C ASP A 410 5.73 -8.34 -20.40
N ILE A 411 4.56 -8.98 -20.57
CA ILE A 411 4.29 -10.38 -20.21
C ILE A 411 3.64 -11.04 -21.43
N GLU A 412 4.22 -12.15 -21.88
CA GLU A 412 3.64 -13.08 -22.87
C GLU A 412 3.95 -14.50 -22.36
N GLU A 413 2.99 -15.10 -21.66
CA GLU A 413 3.22 -16.26 -20.80
C GLU A 413 2.06 -17.27 -20.90
N ASN A 414 2.40 -18.56 -20.92
CA ASN A 414 1.46 -19.65 -21.24
C ASN A 414 0.89 -20.33 -19.97
N MET A 415 -0.41 -20.65 -19.99
CA MET A 415 -1.12 -21.34 -18.91
C MET A 415 -1.86 -22.56 -19.46
N LEU A 416 -1.17 -23.71 -19.45
CA LEU A 416 -1.71 -24.99 -19.91
C LEU A 416 -2.89 -25.47 -19.06
N LEU A 417 -3.85 -26.16 -19.70
CA LEU A 417 -4.90 -26.90 -19.02
C LEU A 417 -4.33 -28.10 -18.26
N LYS A 418 -5.01 -28.50 -17.17
CA LYS A 418 -4.71 -29.76 -16.47
C LYS A 418 -5.37 -30.92 -17.23
N GLU A 419 -4.78 -32.11 -17.18
CA GLU A 419 -5.41 -33.33 -17.73
C GLU A 419 -6.88 -33.45 -17.28
N ASN A 420 -7.78 -33.76 -18.22
CA ASN A 420 -9.24 -33.86 -18.01
C ASN A 420 -9.96 -32.53 -17.67
N SER A 421 -9.33 -31.36 -17.85
CA SER A 421 -10.06 -30.08 -17.87
C SER A 421 -10.92 -29.98 -19.13
N PRO A 422 -12.12 -29.36 -19.09
CA PRO A 422 -12.90 -29.09 -20.29
C PRO A 422 -12.14 -28.21 -21.30
N MET A 423 -12.25 -28.49 -22.60
CA MET A 423 -11.61 -27.71 -23.65
C MET A 423 -12.27 -26.33 -23.79
N PRO A 424 -11.51 -25.21 -23.79
CA PRO A 424 -12.07 -23.87 -23.69
C PRO A 424 -12.46 -23.29 -25.05
N GLY A 425 -13.76 -23.26 -25.35
CA GLY A 425 -14.27 -22.67 -26.59
C GLY A 425 -14.39 -21.15 -26.53
N ARG A 426 -14.76 -20.59 -25.36
CA ARG A 426 -14.90 -19.13 -25.20
C ARG A 426 -14.75 -18.65 -23.77
N ILE A 427 -13.81 -17.74 -23.53
CA ILE A 427 -13.71 -17.00 -22.26
C ILE A 427 -14.99 -16.16 -22.08
N LEU A 428 -15.63 -16.28 -20.91
CA LEU A 428 -16.78 -15.47 -20.50
C LEU A 428 -16.33 -14.26 -19.68
N LYS A 429 -15.40 -14.48 -18.73
CA LYS A 429 -14.87 -13.50 -17.77
C LYS A 429 -13.48 -13.92 -17.30
N TYR A 430 -12.63 -12.94 -16.96
CA TYR A 430 -11.41 -13.18 -16.20
C TYR A 430 -11.15 -12.10 -15.14
N GLY A 431 -10.40 -12.48 -14.12
CA GLY A 431 -9.87 -11.59 -13.09
C GLY A 431 -8.37 -11.80 -12.95
N ILE A 432 -7.62 -10.70 -13.06
CA ILE A 432 -6.15 -10.68 -12.94
C ILE A 432 -5.80 -9.90 -11.67
N ASN A 433 -4.90 -10.45 -10.84
CA ASN A 433 -4.32 -9.73 -9.70
C ASN A 433 -2.79 -9.83 -9.72
N VAL A 434 -2.10 -8.70 -9.60
CA VAL A 434 -0.63 -8.63 -9.59
C VAL A 434 -0.15 -8.32 -8.18
N VAL A 435 0.63 -9.23 -7.58
CA VAL A 435 1.02 -9.15 -6.17
C VAL A 435 2.55 -9.20 -6.01
N GLU A 436 3.08 -8.35 -5.12
CA GLU A 436 4.49 -8.40 -4.72
C GLU A 436 4.72 -9.68 -3.88
N ASN A 437 5.67 -10.53 -4.24
CA ASN A 437 6.12 -11.62 -3.36
C ASN A 437 7.29 -11.17 -2.50
N HIS A 438 8.25 -10.47 -3.10
CA HIS A 438 9.48 -10.05 -2.43
C HIS A 438 10.14 -8.88 -3.18
N LYS A 439 10.78 -7.97 -2.44
CA LYS A 439 11.62 -6.91 -3.00
C LYS A 439 13.02 -6.90 -2.40
N GLN A 440 14.03 -6.67 -3.23
CA GLN A 440 15.39 -6.32 -2.80
C GLN A 440 15.76 -5.01 -3.47
N ILE A 441 16.30 -4.05 -2.70
CA ILE A 441 16.67 -2.73 -3.20
C ILE A 441 18.12 -2.48 -2.83
N THR A 442 18.93 -2.15 -3.84
CA THR A 442 20.33 -1.73 -3.72
C THR A 442 20.49 -0.32 -4.31
N PRO A 443 21.63 0.35 -4.10
CA PRO A 443 21.95 1.62 -4.76
C PRO A 443 21.74 1.65 -6.28
N GLU A 444 21.99 0.52 -6.95
CA GLU A 444 22.00 0.38 -8.42
C GLU A 444 20.68 -0.14 -9.01
N LYS A 445 19.84 -0.84 -8.22
CA LYS A 445 18.59 -1.43 -8.72
C LYS A 445 17.62 -1.90 -7.63
N ALA A 446 16.34 -1.90 -7.97
CA ALA A 446 15.35 -2.76 -7.33
C ALA A 446 15.21 -4.07 -8.12
N VAL A 447 15.19 -5.20 -7.40
CA VAL A 447 14.75 -6.51 -7.89
C VAL A 447 13.40 -6.78 -7.25
N ILE A 448 12.37 -6.95 -8.08
CA ILE A 448 10.99 -7.07 -7.65
C ILE A 448 10.46 -8.41 -8.16
N ASN A 449 10.18 -9.33 -7.25
CA ASN A 449 9.59 -10.62 -7.56
C ASN A 449 8.08 -10.52 -7.32
N GLY A 450 7.27 -10.90 -8.30
CA GLY A 450 5.81 -10.87 -8.19
C GLY A 450 5.15 -12.10 -8.79
N THR A 451 3.84 -12.22 -8.54
CA THR A 451 2.98 -13.21 -9.20
C THR A 451 1.78 -12.50 -9.79
N VAL A 452 1.45 -12.84 -11.04
CA VAL A 452 0.15 -12.59 -11.64
C VAL A 452 -0.74 -13.80 -11.40
N TYR A 453 -1.85 -13.61 -10.68
CA TYR A 453 -2.86 -14.64 -10.46
C TYR A 453 -4.04 -14.41 -11.41
N CYS A 454 -4.46 -15.47 -12.10
CA CYS A 454 -5.50 -15.42 -13.13
C CYS A 454 -6.64 -16.38 -12.80
N ASN A 455 -7.83 -15.83 -12.53
CA ASN A 455 -9.09 -16.58 -12.41
C ASN A 455 -9.87 -16.41 -13.72
N ILE A 456 -10.25 -17.51 -14.38
CA ILE A 456 -10.90 -17.50 -15.71
C ILE A 456 -12.17 -18.33 -15.65
N LEU A 457 -13.30 -17.73 -16.05
CA LEU A 457 -14.55 -18.41 -16.35
C LEU A 457 -14.69 -18.51 -17.87
N TYR A 458 -14.94 -19.71 -18.39
CA TYR A 458 -15.10 -19.98 -19.81
C TYR A 458 -16.27 -20.95 -20.06
N LEU A 459 -16.78 -20.99 -21.30
CA LEU A 459 -17.61 -22.08 -21.78
C LEU A 459 -16.72 -23.17 -22.38
N ALA A 460 -16.98 -24.42 -22.00
CA ALA A 460 -16.41 -25.57 -22.67
C ALA A 460 -16.91 -25.69 -24.12
N GLU A 461 -16.11 -26.28 -25.01
CA GLU A 461 -16.56 -26.74 -26.33
C GLU A 461 -17.53 -27.91 -26.18
N SER A 462 -18.41 -28.13 -27.17
CA SER A 462 -19.32 -29.28 -27.13
C SER A 462 -18.62 -30.52 -27.67
N PRO A 463 -18.87 -31.72 -27.10
CA PRO A 463 -18.29 -32.96 -27.63
C PRO A 463 -18.92 -33.40 -28.97
N GLU A 464 -19.74 -32.57 -29.63
CA GLU A 464 -20.11 -32.75 -31.04
C GLU A 464 -19.16 -32.01 -31.99
N ASP A 465 -18.44 -30.98 -31.53
CA ASP A 465 -17.51 -30.20 -32.36
C ASP A 465 -16.25 -31.03 -32.74
N GLU A 466 -15.70 -31.83 -31.82
CA GLU A 466 -14.62 -32.82 -32.08
C GLU A 466 -15.00 -33.84 -33.18
N ILE A 467 -16.29 -34.18 -33.28
CA ILE A 467 -16.80 -35.16 -34.24
C ILE A 467 -16.81 -34.56 -35.66
N ILE A 468 -16.95 -33.24 -35.79
CA ILE A 468 -17.03 -32.58 -37.11
C ILE A 468 -15.67 -32.64 -37.82
N GLU A 469 -14.56 -32.32 -37.16
CA GLU A 469 -13.24 -32.46 -37.79
C GLU A 469 -12.91 -33.93 -38.11
N THR A 470 -13.13 -34.82 -37.14
CA THR A 470 -12.83 -36.26 -37.30
C THR A 470 -13.68 -36.94 -38.39
N SER A 471 -14.88 -36.43 -38.68
CA SER A 471 -15.77 -37.01 -39.70
C SER A 471 -15.48 -36.54 -41.14
N MET A 472 -14.68 -35.48 -41.33
CA MET A 472 -14.31 -35.03 -42.68
C MET A 472 -13.33 -35.97 -43.41
N GLU A 473 -12.66 -36.89 -42.70
CA GLU A 473 -11.87 -37.98 -43.31
C GLU A 473 -12.71 -39.24 -43.62
N ALA A 474 -14.02 -39.24 -43.31
CA ALA A 474 -14.86 -40.44 -43.29
C ALA A 474 -16.06 -40.42 -44.27
N GLU A 475 -15.93 -39.84 -45.47
CA GLU A 475 -17.00 -39.87 -46.49
C GLU A 475 -17.36 -41.30 -46.99
N ASP A 476 -16.52 -42.31 -46.70
CA ASP A 476 -16.63 -43.66 -47.26
C ASP A 476 -17.20 -44.70 -46.24
N PHE A 477 -18.36 -44.43 -45.62
CA PHE A 477 -19.31 -45.48 -45.15
C PHE A 477 -20.70 -44.92 -44.75
N MET A 478 -21.65 -44.88 -45.69
CA MET A 478 -23.09 -44.83 -45.37
C MET A 478 -23.67 -46.24 -45.23
N ASP A 479 -24.27 -46.58 -44.09
CA ASP A 479 -25.51 -47.37 -44.07
C ASP A 479 -26.35 -47.22 -42.78
N GLU A 480 -27.58 -47.72 -42.82
CA GLU A 480 -28.68 -47.57 -41.85
C GLU A 480 -28.34 -47.85 -40.37
N THR A 481 -28.61 -46.89 -39.45
CA THR A 481 -29.11 -47.18 -38.08
C THR A 481 -29.80 -45.97 -37.40
N ALA A 482 -30.88 -45.48 -37.98
CA ALA A 482 -31.70 -44.44 -37.36
C ALA A 482 -32.82 -45.05 -36.48
N GLU A 483 -32.56 -45.36 -35.20
CA GLU A 483 -33.59 -45.49 -34.14
C GLU A 483 -33.02 -45.64 -32.71
N THR A 484 -32.46 -44.57 -32.14
CA THR A 484 -32.39 -44.40 -30.66
C THR A 484 -32.85 -43.00 -30.28
N GLY A 485 -33.84 -42.94 -29.37
CA GLY A 485 -34.42 -41.68 -28.89
C GLY A 485 -33.56 -41.00 -27.83
N ALA A 486 -32.37 -40.53 -28.20
CA ALA A 486 -31.68 -39.52 -27.40
C ALA A 486 -32.56 -38.26 -27.33
N SER A 487 -32.71 -37.68 -26.14
CA SER A 487 -33.49 -36.45 -25.97
C SER A 487 -32.74 -35.30 -26.65
N ALA A 488 -33.40 -34.61 -27.59
CA ALA A 488 -32.88 -33.39 -28.22
C ALA A 488 -32.97 -32.18 -27.26
N ALA A 489 -32.53 -32.35 -26.01
CA ALA A 489 -31.97 -31.25 -25.25
C ALA A 489 -30.60 -30.97 -25.89
N ALA A 490 -30.47 -29.82 -26.56
CA ALA A 490 -29.19 -29.41 -27.14
C ALA A 490 -28.10 -29.43 -26.07
N LEU A 491 -26.87 -29.80 -26.45
CA LEU A 491 -25.74 -29.79 -25.52
C LEU A 491 -25.42 -28.33 -25.16
N ILE A 492 -25.99 -27.87 -24.05
CA ILE A 492 -25.66 -26.57 -23.47
C ILE A 492 -24.20 -26.65 -23.02
N PRO A 493 -23.30 -25.78 -23.53
CA PRO A 493 -21.89 -25.81 -23.16
C PRO A 493 -21.73 -25.50 -21.67
N ASP A 494 -20.99 -26.35 -20.96
CA ASP A 494 -20.88 -26.29 -19.51
C ASP A 494 -19.87 -25.18 -19.10
N PRO A 495 -20.24 -24.24 -18.21
CA PRO A 495 -19.32 -23.20 -17.75
C PRO A 495 -18.26 -23.79 -16.81
N ALA A 496 -16.99 -23.62 -17.18
CA ALA A 496 -15.86 -24.18 -16.47
C ALA A 496 -14.94 -23.10 -15.87
N PHE A 497 -14.23 -23.46 -14.81
CA PHE A 497 -13.30 -22.59 -14.08
C PHE A 497 -11.85 -23.02 -14.32
N TYR A 498 -10.97 -22.04 -14.58
CA TYR A 498 -9.52 -22.23 -14.53
C TYR A 498 -8.90 -21.21 -13.57
N GLN A 499 -7.90 -21.66 -12.81
CA GLN A 499 -7.06 -20.81 -11.98
C GLN A 499 -5.60 -21.10 -12.29
N GLY A 500 -4.89 -20.08 -12.76
CA GLY A 500 -3.46 -20.12 -13.07
C GLY A 500 -2.68 -19.04 -12.33
N LYS A 501 -1.35 -19.19 -12.32
CA LYS A 501 -0.43 -18.16 -11.84
C LYS A 501 0.83 -18.12 -12.69
N ILE A 502 1.40 -16.94 -12.84
CA ILE A 502 2.63 -16.66 -13.58
C ILE A 502 3.55 -15.86 -12.65
N GLU A 503 4.81 -16.28 -12.52
CA GLU A 503 5.79 -15.65 -11.62
C GLU A 503 6.81 -14.85 -12.42
N PHE A 504 7.05 -13.59 -12.03
CA PHE A 504 7.94 -12.69 -12.78
C PHE A 504 8.97 -12.03 -11.86
N THR A 505 10.08 -11.58 -12.47
CA THR A 505 11.12 -10.78 -11.79
C THR A 505 11.44 -9.54 -12.63
N GLN A 506 11.15 -8.36 -12.09
CA GLN A 506 11.48 -7.08 -12.73
C GLN A 506 12.76 -6.48 -12.13
N PHE A 507 13.62 -5.94 -12.99
CA PHE A 507 14.86 -5.27 -12.61
C PHE A 507 14.77 -3.78 -12.94
N ILE A 508 14.35 -2.95 -11.98
CA ILE A 508 14.25 -1.51 -12.16
C ILE A 508 15.60 -0.87 -11.78
N PRO A 509 16.41 -0.33 -12.71
CA PRO A 509 17.67 0.30 -12.35
C PRO A 509 17.43 1.60 -11.56
N LEU A 510 18.25 1.82 -10.55
CA LEU A 510 18.24 2.94 -9.62
C LEU A 510 19.59 3.66 -9.65
N ASP A 511 19.61 4.86 -9.09
CA ASP A 511 20.81 5.69 -8.92
C ASP A 511 20.64 6.43 -7.59
N ILE A 512 20.92 5.73 -6.47
CA ILE A 512 20.78 6.28 -5.11
C ILE A 512 22.07 6.08 -4.30
N ASP A 513 22.75 7.18 -3.97
CA ASP A 513 23.98 7.21 -3.15
C ASP A 513 23.74 6.87 -1.65
N ASP A 514 22.51 6.49 -1.28
CA ASP A 514 21.97 6.69 0.07
C ASP A 514 21.24 5.48 0.63
N THR A 515 21.25 5.32 1.95
CA THR A 515 20.51 4.27 2.65
C THR A 515 19.01 4.58 2.70
N GLN A 516 18.18 3.76 2.04
CA GLN A 516 16.73 3.83 2.20
C GLN A 516 16.29 3.57 3.65
N SER A 517 15.20 4.20 4.06
CA SER A 517 14.48 3.97 5.33
C SER A 517 13.13 3.28 5.14
N GLY A 518 12.66 3.14 3.89
CA GLY A 518 11.46 2.42 3.50
C GLY A 518 11.25 2.49 1.99
N SER A 519 10.31 1.72 1.47
CA SER A 519 9.92 1.79 0.05
C SER A 519 8.47 1.31 -0.16
N ARG A 520 7.85 1.81 -1.23
CA ARG A 520 6.50 1.45 -1.66
C ARG A 520 6.55 1.01 -3.11
N ILE A 521 5.91 -0.11 -3.42
CA ILE A 521 5.67 -0.59 -4.79
C ILE A 521 4.18 -0.51 -5.07
N THR A 522 3.81 -0.25 -6.32
CA THR A 522 2.42 -0.37 -6.80
C THR A 522 2.44 -0.83 -8.24
N PHE A 523 1.74 -1.93 -8.54
CA PHE A 523 1.55 -2.44 -9.88
C PHE A 523 0.24 -1.93 -10.48
N ASP A 524 0.24 -1.72 -11.79
CA ASP A 524 -0.95 -1.58 -12.61
C ASP A 524 -0.83 -2.51 -13.82
N GLY A 525 -1.33 -3.73 -13.65
CA GLY A 525 -1.46 -4.74 -14.70
C GLY A 525 -2.79 -4.65 -15.46
N SER A 526 -3.49 -3.51 -15.44
CA SER A 526 -4.80 -3.35 -16.10
C SER A 526 -4.73 -3.38 -17.63
N ASP A 527 -3.52 -3.44 -18.20
CA ASP A 527 -3.26 -3.62 -19.64
C ASP A 527 -2.94 -5.10 -19.99
N LEU A 528 -2.93 -6.00 -19.01
CA LEU A 528 -2.91 -7.46 -19.22
C LEU A 528 -4.28 -7.97 -19.70
N SER A 529 -4.24 -8.99 -20.54
CA SER A 529 -5.40 -9.65 -21.14
C SER A 529 -5.17 -11.16 -21.26
N VAL A 530 -6.26 -11.93 -21.35
CA VAL A 530 -6.20 -13.39 -21.53
C VAL A 530 -6.85 -13.78 -22.84
N ARG A 531 -6.16 -14.59 -23.65
CA ARG A 531 -6.71 -15.26 -24.84
C ARG A 531 -6.62 -16.78 -24.71
N ILE A 532 -7.47 -17.51 -25.44
CA ILE A 532 -7.29 -18.95 -25.64
C ILE A 532 -6.18 -19.13 -26.69
N LYS A 533 -5.27 -20.09 -26.47
CA LYS A 533 -4.21 -20.46 -27.42
C LYS A 533 -4.09 -21.98 -27.49
N ASN A 534 -3.87 -22.49 -28.70
CA ASN A 534 -3.46 -23.86 -28.96
C ASN A 534 -1.94 -23.85 -29.11
N PHE A 535 -1.24 -24.66 -28.34
CA PHE A 535 0.21 -24.76 -28.28
C PHE A 535 0.65 -25.94 -29.15
N SER A 536 1.47 -25.65 -30.17
CA SER A 536 2.06 -26.65 -31.08
C SER A 536 3.27 -27.33 -30.44
N GLU A 537 3.70 -28.48 -30.98
CA GLU A 537 4.92 -29.17 -30.52
C GLU A 537 6.21 -28.34 -30.72
N ASP A 538 6.17 -27.31 -31.58
CA ASP A 538 7.28 -26.37 -31.83
C ASP A 538 7.41 -25.23 -30.79
N ASP A 539 6.50 -25.11 -29.82
CA ASP A 539 6.40 -23.94 -28.90
C ASP A 539 7.27 -24.08 -27.61
N ASP A 540 8.30 -24.96 -27.65
CA ASP A 540 9.25 -25.37 -26.60
C ASP A 540 8.68 -25.92 -25.26
N GLU A 541 7.41 -25.66 -24.95
CA GLU A 541 6.64 -26.33 -23.88
C GLU A 541 5.48 -27.16 -24.45
N ALA A 542 5.00 -28.15 -23.68
CA ALA A 542 4.18 -29.25 -24.15
C ALA A 542 2.93 -28.85 -24.97
N SER A 543 2.72 -29.54 -26.09
CA SER A 543 1.58 -29.35 -26.98
C SER A 543 0.24 -29.59 -26.28
N GLY A 544 -0.75 -28.74 -26.57
CA GLY A 544 -2.05 -28.77 -25.91
C GLY A 544 -2.88 -27.51 -26.13
N ILE A 545 -3.92 -27.33 -25.32
CA ILE A 545 -4.75 -26.11 -25.32
C ILE A 545 -4.69 -25.46 -23.95
N GLY A 546 -4.86 -24.14 -23.91
CA GLY A 546 -5.02 -23.39 -22.68
C GLY A 546 -5.13 -21.89 -22.94
N PHE A 547 -4.54 -21.12 -22.04
CA PHE A 547 -4.67 -19.67 -22.03
C PHE A 547 -3.30 -19.01 -22.15
N ALA A 548 -3.19 -17.95 -22.94
CA ALA A 548 -2.03 -17.07 -22.95
C ALA A 548 -2.37 -15.76 -22.22
N LEU A 549 -1.50 -15.32 -21.32
CA LEU A 549 -1.55 -14.03 -20.65
C LEU A 549 -0.66 -13.06 -21.40
N GLU A 550 -1.23 -11.98 -21.93
CA GLU A 550 -0.55 -11.01 -22.79
C GLU A 550 -0.87 -9.57 -22.40
N GLY A 551 0.18 -8.74 -22.31
CA GLY A 551 0.08 -7.30 -22.10
C GLY A 551 1.25 -6.78 -21.27
N SER A 552 1.04 -5.71 -20.50
CA SER A 552 2.10 -5.13 -19.68
C SER A 552 1.67 -4.76 -18.26
N ILE A 553 2.66 -4.81 -17.36
CA ILE A 553 2.58 -4.41 -15.96
C ILE A 553 3.33 -3.08 -15.82
N ASN A 554 2.59 -2.02 -15.49
CA ASN A 554 3.17 -0.72 -15.16
C ASN A 554 3.54 -0.72 -13.67
N THR A 555 4.83 -0.81 -13.36
CA THR A 555 5.33 -0.83 -11.98
C THR A 555 5.81 0.55 -11.55
N SER A 556 5.29 1.06 -10.43
CA SER A 556 5.77 2.26 -9.77
C SER A 556 6.50 1.90 -8.48
N ILE A 557 7.68 2.48 -8.27
CA ILE A 557 8.48 2.35 -7.03
C ILE A 557 8.80 3.74 -6.45
N GLU A 558 8.58 3.88 -5.15
CA GLU A 558 9.00 5.03 -4.34
C GLU A 558 9.98 4.55 -3.27
N ILE A 559 11.08 5.29 -3.09
CA ILE A 559 12.13 4.97 -2.10
C ILE A 559 12.29 6.15 -1.16
N TYR A 560 12.11 5.89 0.13
CA TYR A 560 12.08 6.89 1.19
C TYR A 560 13.38 6.90 1.98
N LYS A 561 13.81 8.06 2.47
CA LYS A 561 14.94 8.22 3.40
C LYS A 561 14.53 9.13 4.56
N ASN A 562 14.94 8.79 5.77
CA ASN A 562 14.94 9.73 6.89
C ASN A 562 16.23 10.56 6.88
N VAL A 563 16.08 11.88 6.86
CA VAL A 563 17.14 12.87 7.05
C VAL A 563 17.10 13.32 8.51
N GLU A 564 18.21 13.21 9.24
CA GLU A 564 18.36 13.85 10.56
C GLU A 564 18.77 15.31 10.36
N ALA A 565 17.95 16.25 10.83
CA ALA A 565 18.20 17.68 10.77
C ALA A 565 18.44 18.26 12.18
N GLU A 566 19.49 19.06 12.34
CA GLU A 566 19.74 19.84 13.55
C GLU A 566 19.17 21.26 13.41
N ILE A 567 18.08 21.54 14.12
CA ILE A 567 17.35 22.81 14.05
C ILE A 567 17.60 23.61 15.33
N VAL A 568 17.94 24.90 15.19
CA VAL A 568 18.01 25.82 16.35
C VAL A 568 16.59 26.18 16.79
N THR A 569 16.27 25.91 18.07
CA THR A 569 14.94 26.15 18.66
C THR A 569 14.93 27.22 19.75
N ASP A 570 16.09 27.58 20.29
CA ASP A 570 16.29 28.74 21.17
C ASP A 570 17.66 29.39 20.88
N VAL A 571 17.73 30.72 20.96
CA VAL A 571 18.95 31.52 20.83
C VAL A 571 18.97 32.68 21.83
N TYR A 572 20.15 33.00 22.38
CA TYR A 572 20.38 34.24 23.12
C TYR A 572 21.81 34.77 22.96
N HIS A 573 22.04 36.02 23.36
CA HIS A 573 23.34 36.67 23.29
C HIS A 573 23.87 36.97 24.71
N ASN A 574 25.19 36.84 24.92
CA ASN A 574 25.81 36.96 26.25
C ASN A 574 25.85 38.42 26.79
N GLU A 575 26.02 39.42 25.92
CA GLU A 575 25.97 40.85 26.30
C GLU A 575 24.62 41.52 25.98
N LYS A 576 24.28 41.63 24.69
CA LYS A 576 23.08 42.27 24.11
C LYS A 576 21.78 41.56 24.49
N GLU A 577 20.66 42.22 24.24
CA GLU A 577 19.32 41.63 24.32
C GLU A 577 18.86 41.21 22.92
N LEU A 578 18.48 39.95 22.75
CA LEU A 578 18.03 39.36 21.49
C LEU A 578 16.58 38.90 21.66
N ALA A 579 15.73 39.19 20.66
CA ALA A 579 14.37 38.68 20.57
C ALA A 579 14.14 38.10 19.17
N TYR A 580 13.20 37.16 19.06
CA TYR A 580 12.87 36.44 17.84
C TYR A 580 11.39 36.03 17.89
N ASP A 581 10.83 35.74 16.73
CA ASP A 581 9.52 35.08 16.59
C ASP A 581 9.74 33.56 16.51
N SER A 582 8.75 32.77 16.95
CA SER A 582 8.84 31.31 17.02
C SER A 582 7.69 30.68 16.24
N GLU A 583 7.99 29.81 15.28
CA GLU A 583 7.03 29.17 14.39
C GLU A 583 7.08 27.64 14.55
N PRO A 584 5.97 26.95 14.87
CA PRO A 584 5.98 25.49 14.98
C PRO A 584 6.13 24.84 13.61
N PHE A 585 7.06 23.89 13.49
CA PHE A 585 7.26 23.08 12.29
C PHE A 585 7.07 21.60 12.64
N THR A 586 6.33 20.90 11.78
CA THR A 586 6.00 19.47 11.92
C THR A 586 6.30 18.74 10.62
N ALA A 587 6.88 17.54 10.71
CA ALA A 587 7.23 16.72 9.55
C ALA A 587 6.89 15.23 9.77
N LYS A 588 6.60 14.51 8.68
CA LYS A 588 6.42 13.05 8.69
C LYS A 588 7.79 12.36 8.80
N ALA A 589 7.87 11.35 9.66
CA ALA A 589 9.06 10.53 9.86
C ALA A 589 8.66 9.04 9.89
N ILE A 590 9.10 8.26 8.91
CA ILE A 590 8.90 6.80 8.89
C ILE A 590 9.64 6.20 10.09
N ALA A 591 8.90 5.49 10.94
CA ALA A 591 9.48 4.71 12.04
C ALA A 591 10.07 3.39 11.52
N GLY A 592 9.37 2.76 10.57
CA GLY A 592 9.78 1.57 9.85
C GLY A 592 8.65 1.01 8.99
N SER A 593 8.95 -0.08 8.28
CA SER A 593 7.99 -0.85 7.48
C SER A 593 8.03 -2.34 7.86
N GLY A 594 6.96 -3.06 7.60
CA GLY A 594 6.81 -4.49 7.89
C GLY A 594 6.09 -5.24 6.76
N VAL A 595 6.15 -6.56 6.85
CA VAL A 595 5.43 -7.47 5.96
C VAL A 595 4.85 -8.60 6.81
N THR A 596 3.61 -9.02 6.54
CA THR A 596 3.05 -10.25 7.10
C THR A 596 2.15 -10.94 6.08
N GLU A 597 2.31 -12.25 5.96
CA GLU A 597 1.33 -13.11 5.30
C GLU A 597 0.28 -13.57 6.31
N LEU A 598 -0.97 -13.65 5.86
CA LEU A 598 -2.15 -14.00 6.65
C LEU A 598 -3.01 -14.97 5.83
N SER A 599 -3.92 -15.69 6.49
CA SER A 599 -4.96 -16.45 5.82
C SER A 599 -6.33 -16.24 6.46
N ALA A 600 -7.36 -16.35 5.64
CA ALA A 600 -8.76 -16.42 6.05
C ALA A 600 -9.40 -17.68 5.43
N ARG A 601 -10.23 -18.37 6.20
CA ARG A 601 -10.89 -19.63 5.81
C ARG A 601 -12.31 -19.65 6.35
N GLU A 602 -13.29 -19.82 5.48
CA GLU A 602 -14.70 -19.90 5.84
C GLU A 602 -15.41 -21.08 5.17
N ILE A 603 -16.48 -21.57 5.80
CA ILE A 603 -17.34 -22.63 5.25
C ILE A 603 -18.72 -22.05 4.94
N ILE A 604 -18.94 -21.77 3.65
CA ILE A 604 -20.16 -21.18 3.12
C ILE A 604 -21.21 -22.28 2.97
N ASN A 605 -22.33 -22.13 3.68
CA ASN A 605 -23.48 -23.02 3.56
C ASN A 605 -24.39 -22.52 2.43
N ILE A 606 -24.76 -23.39 1.49
CA ILE A 606 -25.63 -23.05 0.35
C ILE A 606 -27.03 -22.67 0.87
N PRO A 607 -27.54 -21.45 0.56
CA PRO A 607 -28.89 -21.05 0.91
C PRO A 607 -29.94 -22.02 0.34
N ALA A 608 -30.91 -22.44 1.16
CA ALA A 608 -31.89 -23.47 0.81
C ALA A 608 -32.71 -23.19 -0.47
N GLN A 609 -32.81 -21.93 -0.88
CA GLN A 609 -33.45 -21.50 -2.12
C GLN A 609 -32.72 -21.94 -3.41
N TYR A 610 -31.44 -22.30 -3.33
CA TYR A 610 -30.63 -22.77 -4.45
C TYR A 610 -30.46 -24.30 -4.50
N GLY A 611 -31.21 -25.04 -3.67
CA GLY A 611 -31.17 -26.50 -3.70
C GLY A 611 -29.82 -27.08 -3.29
N ASP A 612 -29.37 -28.09 -4.04
CA ASP A 612 -28.01 -28.67 -3.98
C ASP A 612 -27.12 -27.95 -5.01
N ILE A 613 -25.84 -27.72 -4.71
CA ILE A 613 -24.88 -27.21 -5.71
C ILE A 613 -24.31 -28.36 -6.56
N GLU A 614 -24.31 -28.19 -7.88
CA GLU A 614 -23.57 -29.04 -8.82
C GLU A 614 -22.08 -28.65 -8.78
N GLN A 615 -21.77 -27.43 -9.18
CA GLN A 615 -20.40 -26.90 -9.26
C GLN A 615 -20.30 -25.40 -8.96
N VAL A 616 -19.11 -24.96 -8.56
CA VAL A 616 -18.70 -23.55 -8.48
C VAL A 616 -17.88 -23.24 -9.72
N ILE A 617 -18.25 -22.21 -10.47
CA ILE A 617 -17.70 -21.90 -11.80
C ILE A 617 -16.83 -20.64 -11.81
N TYR A 618 -16.89 -19.81 -10.77
CA TYR A 618 -16.02 -18.65 -10.63
C TYR A 618 -15.93 -18.18 -9.17
N ILE A 619 -14.79 -17.60 -8.80
CA ILE A 619 -14.60 -16.86 -7.55
C ILE A 619 -13.82 -15.57 -7.78
N SER A 620 -14.21 -14.49 -7.11
CA SER A 620 -13.43 -13.25 -6.96
C SER A 620 -13.55 -12.72 -5.53
N GLY A 621 -12.66 -11.82 -5.13
CA GLY A 621 -12.68 -11.23 -3.79
C GLY A 621 -12.11 -9.83 -3.79
N LYS A 622 -12.76 -8.91 -3.06
CA LYS A 622 -12.37 -7.50 -2.95
C LYS A 622 -12.09 -7.16 -1.49
N VAL A 623 -10.90 -6.61 -1.21
CA VAL A 623 -10.54 -6.16 0.14
C VAL A 623 -11.33 -4.89 0.48
N GLN A 624 -11.97 -4.87 1.64
CA GLN A 624 -12.77 -3.76 2.16
C GLN A 624 -12.48 -3.55 3.66
N ASN A 625 -12.84 -2.37 4.17
CA ASN A 625 -12.82 -2.02 5.59
C ASN A 625 -11.47 -2.28 6.28
N VAL A 626 -10.37 -1.89 5.63
CA VAL A 626 -9.02 -2.04 6.18
C VAL A 626 -8.78 -1.02 7.30
N GLU A 627 -8.48 -1.51 8.50
CA GLU A 627 -8.13 -0.72 9.67
C GLU A 627 -6.73 -1.10 10.16
N CYS A 628 -5.86 -0.10 10.36
CA CYS A 628 -4.50 -0.27 10.89
C CYS A 628 -4.36 0.43 12.25
N THR A 629 -3.70 -0.22 13.21
CA THR A 629 -3.50 0.28 14.58
C THR A 629 -2.07 0.00 15.06
N VAL A 630 -1.47 0.92 15.82
CA VAL A 630 -0.09 0.80 16.31
C VAL A 630 -0.06 0.75 17.83
N GLU A 631 0.36 -0.38 18.40
CA GLU A 631 0.55 -0.55 19.84
C GLU A 631 1.81 -1.37 20.13
N ASN A 632 2.53 -1.03 21.21
CA ASN A 632 3.62 -1.85 21.78
C ASN A 632 4.76 -2.25 20.81
N GLY A 633 5.00 -1.49 19.74
CA GLY A 633 6.00 -1.81 18.71
C GLY A 633 5.48 -2.65 17.55
N LYS A 634 4.15 -2.86 17.47
CA LYS A 634 3.49 -3.70 16.48
C LYS A 634 2.41 -2.94 15.73
N GLU A 635 2.36 -3.11 14.41
CA GLU A 635 1.17 -2.77 13.62
C GLU A 635 0.22 -3.97 13.67
N THR A 636 -1.06 -3.71 13.96
CA THR A 636 -2.15 -4.68 13.85
C THR A 636 -3.11 -4.19 12.78
N VAL A 637 -3.39 -5.06 11.80
CA VAL A 637 -4.21 -4.76 10.64
C VAL A 637 -5.39 -5.74 10.57
N SER A 638 -6.57 -5.24 10.25
CA SER A 638 -7.78 -6.05 10.05
C SER A 638 -8.59 -5.54 8.87
N GLY A 639 -9.39 -6.41 8.27
CA GLY A 639 -10.32 -6.06 7.22
C GLY A 639 -11.17 -7.25 6.81
N VAL A 640 -11.86 -7.11 5.68
CA VAL A 640 -12.74 -8.15 5.13
C VAL A 640 -12.44 -8.32 3.65
N ILE A 641 -12.41 -9.56 3.16
CA ILE A 641 -12.56 -9.85 1.73
C ILE A 641 -14.04 -10.11 1.48
N ASP A 642 -14.72 -9.24 0.72
CA ASP A 642 -16.03 -9.56 0.16
C ASP A 642 -15.80 -10.49 -1.04
N ALA A 643 -16.10 -11.77 -0.86
CA ALA A 643 -15.92 -12.80 -1.88
C ALA A 643 -17.23 -13.07 -2.62
N GLU A 644 -17.17 -13.02 -3.95
CA GLU A 644 -18.26 -13.41 -4.82
C GLU A 644 -17.99 -14.81 -5.39
N LEU A 645 -18.99 -15.69 -5.29
CA LEU A 645 -18.98 -17.02 -5.90
C LEU A 645 -20.10 -17.11 -6.92
N LEU A 646 -19.77 -17.59 -8.12
CA LEU A 646 -20.75 -17.99 -9.14
C LEU A 646 -20.80 -19.52 -9.18
N ALA A 647 -22.01 -20.07 -9.21
CA ALA A 647 -22.29 -21.48 -9.05
C ALA A 647 -23.46 -21.96 -9.92
N ILE A 648 -23.57 -23.27 -10.10
CA ILE A 648 -24.65 -23.95 -10.83
C ILE A 648 -25.39 -24.87 -9.85
N ALA A 649 -26.71 -24.80 -9.84
CA ALA A 649 -27.58 -25.66 -9.04
C ALA A 649 -27.71 -27.05 -9.68
N ALA A 650 -27.76 -28.09 -8.85
CA ALA A 650 -28.07 -29.46 -9.26
C ALA A 650 -29.59 -29.66 -9.44
N ASP A 651 -30.18 -28.86 -10.33
CA ASP A 651 -31.57 -28.97 -10.79
C ASP A 651 -31.63 -29.34 -12.28
N GLU A 652 -32.83 -29.60 -12.81
CA GLU A 652 -33.01 -30.02 -14.21
C GLU A 652 -32.70 -28.90 -15.23
N GLU A 653 -32.54 -27.64 -14.78
CA GLU A 653 -32.28 -26.47 -15.62
C GLU A 653 -30.81 -25.99 -15.52
N LYS A 654 -29.97 -26.64 -14.70
CA LYS A 654 -28.62 -26.21 -14.31
C LYS A 654 -28.56 -24.73 -13.88
N THR A 655 -29.51 -24.29 -13.06
CA THR A 655 -29.72 -22.85 -12.78
C THR A 655 -28.46 -22.15 -12.24
N PRO A 656 -27.93 -21.12 -12.94
CA PRO A 656 -26.82 -20.32 -12.42
C PRO A 656 -27.23 -19.41 -11.27
N PHE A 657 -26.42 -19.33 -10.21
CA PHE A 657 -26.65 -18.45 -9.07
C PHE A 657 -25.38 -17.81 -8.51
N LYS A 658 -25.56 -16.66 -7.86
CA LYS A 658 -24.51 -15.88 -7.19
C LYS A 658 -24.68 -16.00 -5.67
N MET A 659 -23.55 -16.08 -4.97
CA MET A 659 -23.44 -15.86 -3.53
C MET A 659 -22.38 -14.79 -3.25
N GLN A 660 -22.56 -14.06 -2.14
CA GLN A 660 -21.51 -13.21 -1.56
C GLN A 660 -21.26 -13.66 -0.13
N HIS A 661 -20.00 -13.62 0.30
CA HIS A 661 -19.61 -13.96 1.66
C HIS A 661 -18.42 -13.13 2.12
N SER A 662 -18.46 -12.68 3.37
CA SER A 662 -17.39 -11.89 3.98
C SER A 662 -16.39 -12.81 4.65
N LEU A 663 -15.15 -12.83 4.19
CA LEU A 663 -14.02 -13.50 4.86
C LEU A 663 -13.25 -12.45 5.69
N PRO A 664 -13.45 -12.38 7.02
CA PRO A 664 -12.70 -11.45 7.87
C PRO A 664 -11.26 -11.92 8.05
N PHE A 665 -10.31 -10.99 8.03
CA PHE A 665 -8.91 -11.26 8.34
C PHE A 665 -8.38 -10.30 9.41
N ARG A 666 -7.43 -10.78 10.21
CA ARG A 666 -6.72 -9.96 11.21
C ARG A 666 -5.29 -10.45 11.39
N GLY A 667 -4.33 -9.57 11.13
CA GLY A 667 -2.90 -9.80 11.19
C GLY A 667 -2.17 -8.82 12.08
N SER A 668 -0.89 -9.08 12.32
CA SER A 668 -0.04 -8.09 12.99
C SER A 668 1.44 -8.34 12.73
N MET A 669 2.18 -7.27 12.42
CA MET A 669 3.61 -7.29 12.07
C MET A 669 4.41 -6.39 13.02
N ASP A 670 5.54 -6.91 13.49
CA ASP A 670 6.45 -6.18 14.39
C ASP A 670 7.26 -5.16 13.58
N ILE A 671 7.06 -3.87 13.85
CA ILE A 671 7.70 -2.78 13.11
C ILE A 671 8.63 -2.02 14.06
N SER A 672 9.93 -2.11 13.76
CA SER A 672 10.96 -1.43 14.55
C SER A 672 10.69 0.07 14.60
N GLY A 673 10.86 0.68 15.78
CA GLY A 673 10.61 2.10 15.99
C GLY A 673 9.15 2.51 16.19
N ALA A 674 8.17 1.63 15.93
CA ALA A 674 6.75 1.93 16.05
C ALA A 674 6.33 2.25 17.52
N LYS A 675 5.46 3.25 17.69
CA LYS A 675 5.01 3.79 18.99
C LYS A 675 3.51 4.04 18.96
N ALA A 676 2.84 3.93 20.10
CA ALA A 676 1.42 4.27 20.22
C ALA A 676 1.17 5.74 19.79
N GLY A 677 0.14 5.95 18.97
CA GLY A 677 -0.16 7.27 18.38
C GLY A 677 0.59 7.60 17.08
N MET A 678 1.42 6.69 16.56
CA MET A 678 1.89 6.75 15.17
C MET A 678 0.80 6.34 14.19
N ILE A 679 0.89 6.82 12.95
CA ILE A 679 0.01 6.49 11.83
C ILE A 679 0.56 5.24 11.14
N ALA A 680 -0.31 4.28 10.83
CA ALA A 680 0.01 3.10 10.04
C ALA A 680 -0.76 3.11 8.72
N GLU A 681 -0.07 2.78 7.63
CA GLU A 681 -0.60 2.57 6.29
C GLU A 681 -0.22 1.16 5.85
N SER A 682 -1.19 0.26 5.65
CA SER A 682 -0.96 -1.05 5.01
C SER A 682 -1.64 -1.14 3.64
N ASP A 683 -0.88 -1.47 2.60
CA ASP A 683 -1.46 -1.99 1.35
C ASP A 683 -1.72 -3.50 1.52
N ILE A 684 -2.93 -3.94 1.15
CA ILE A 684 -3.38 -5.34 1.31
C ILE A 684 -3.63 -5.97 -0.06
N TYR A 685 -3.06 -7.16 -0.27
CA TYR A 685 -3.19 -7.92 -1.52
C TYR A 685 -3.69 -9.34 -1.22
N VAL A 686 -4.65 -9.82 -2.01
CA VAL A 686 -5.07 -11.24 -1.98
C VAL A 686 -4.11 -12.02 -2.88
N LYS A 687 -3.18 -12.79 -2.28
CA LYS A 687 -2.27 -13.66 -3.02
C LYS A 687 -3.05 -14.78 -3.70
N GLU A 688 -3.80 -15.55 -2.93
CA GLU A 688 -4.61 -16.66 -3.45
C GLU A 688 -6.04 -16.56 -2.94
N LEU A 689 -6.98 -17.00 -3.77
CA LEU A 689 -8.39 -17.14 -3.42
C LEU A 689 -8.95 -18.34 -4.17
N TRP A 690 -9.21 -19.42 -3.43
CA TRP A 690 -9.66 -20.69 -3.99
C TRP A 690 -10.78 -21.29 -3.14
N PHE A 691 -11.47 -22.28 -3.71
CA PHE A 691 -12.61 -22.95 -3.07
C PHE A 691 -12.50 -24.47 -3.20
N ASP A 692 -13.15 -25.19 -2.28
CA ASP A 692 -13.35 -26.63 -2.34
C ASP A 692 -14.82 -26.99 -2.07
N LYS A 693 -15.42 -27.86 -2.89
CA LYS A 693 -16.78 -28.35 -2.68
C LYS A 693 -16.77 -29.48 -1.63
N ILE A 694 -17.00 -29.14 -0.36
CA ILE A 694 -17.08 -30.12 0.74
C ILE A 694 -18.22 -31.12 0.49
N ASN A 695 -19.39 -30.62 0.07
CA ASN A 695 -20.57 -31.41 -0.29
C ASN A 695 -21.59 -30.54 -1.04
N ASN A 696 -22.73 -31.11 -1.46
CA ASN A 696 -23.78 -30.39 -2.17
C ASN A 696 -24.45 -29.23 -1.39
N LYS A 697 -24.15 -29.04 -0.09
CA LYS A 697 -24.65 -27.94 0.74
C LYS A 697 -23.55 -27.02 1.27
N GLN A 698 -22.27 -27.30 1.03
CA GLN A 698 -21.17 -26.56 1.67
C GLN A 698 -19.96 -26.42 0.75
N ILE A 699 -19.45 -25.19 0.66
CA ILE A 699 -18.20 -24.81 -0.01
C ILE A 699 -17.23 -24.30 1.06
N GLU A 700 -15.99 -24.77 1.02
CA GLU A 700 -14.89 -24.12 1.72
C GLU A 700 -14.30 -23.03 0.84
N VAL A 701 -13.98 -21.86 1.41
CA VAL A 701 -13.21 -20.82 0.71
C VAL A 701 -11.99 -20.47 1.56
N ASN A 702 -10.82 -20.48 0.91
CA ASN A 702 -9.55 -20.09 1.50
C ASN A 702 -8.99 -18.87 0.75
N ALA A 703 -8.49 -17.90 1.50
CA ALA A 703 -7.81 -16.72 0.99
C ALA A 703 -6.45 -16.57 1.67
N GLY A 704 -5.37 -16.54 0.89
CA GLY A 704 -4.03 -16.16 1.33
C GLY A 704 -3.79 -14.68 1.03
N ILE A 705 -3.28 -13.94 2.01
CA ILE A 705 -3.30 -12.47 2.04
C ILE A 705 -1.91 -11.96 2.41
N LEU A 706 -1.46 -10.91 1.73
CA LEU A 706 -0.24 -10.18 2.06
C LEU A 706 -0.61 -8.77 2.56
N ALA A 707 -0.04 -8.37 3.70
CA ALA A 707 -0.08 -7.00 4.19
C ALA A 707 1.32 -6.38 4.17
N LEU A 708 1.45 -5.24 3.50
CA LEU A 708 2.67 -4.43 3.40
C LEU A 708 2.49 -3.14 4.21
N GLY A 709 2.95 -3.13 5.46
CA GLY A 709 2.71 -2.05 6.43
C GLY A 709 3.84 -1.03 6.49
N THR A 710 3.51 0.24 6.67
CA THR A 710 4.45 1.34 6.96
C THR A 710 3.93 2.17 8.12
N VAL A 711 4.74 2.32 9.17
CA VAL A 711 4.44 3.14 10.34
C VAL A 711 5.23 4.44 10.28
N SER A 712 4.54 5.56 10.50
CA SER A 712 5.14 6.90 10.53
C SER A 712 4.65 7.71 11.72
N GLY A 713 5.56 8.50 12.31
CA GLY A 713 5.25 9.51 13.30
C GLY A 713 5.27 10.91 12.69
N HIS A 714 4.84 11.88 13.50
CA HIS A 714 5.11 13.29 13.28
C HIS A 714 6.13 13.76 14.31
N GLU A 715 7.26 14.29 13.86
CA GLU A 715 8.21 15.03 14.72
C GLU A 715 7.91 16.52 14.62
N THR A 716 8.19 17.29 15.68
CA THR A 716 7.80 18.71 15.76
C THR A 716 8.79 19.50 16.59
N CYS A 717 9.19 20.67 16.09
CA CYS A 717 10.11 21.61 16.72
C CYS A 717 9.62 23.06 16.56
N SER A 718 10.38 24.03 17.06
CA SER A 718 10.13 25.47 16.86
C SER A 718 11.22 26.12 16.03
N LEU A 719 10.87 26.72 14.89
CA LEU A 719 11.79 27.48 14.05
C LEU A 719 11.96 28.90 14.58
N ILE A 720 13.22 29.35 14.72
CA ILE A 720 13.56 30.75 14.97
C ILE A 720 13.30 31.58 13.70
N LYS A 721 12.47 32.61 13.80
CA LYS A 721 12.18 33.60 12.76
C LYS A 721 12.47 35.02 13.24
N ASN A 722 12.74 35.94 12.32
CA ASN A 722 12.91 37.38 12.58
C ASN A 722 13.78 37.77 13.81
N PRO A 723 14.98 37.17 14.03
CA PRO A 723 15.83 37.54 15.14
C PRO A 723 16.32 39.00 15.02
N VAL A 724 16.18 39.76 16.10
CA VAL A 724 16.53 41.19 16.20
C VAL A 724 17.15 41.52 17.55
N PHE A 725 18.15 42.41 17.58
CA PHE A 725 18.63 42.94 18.85
C PHE A 725 17.70 44.05 19.36
N ILE A 726 17.45 44.06 20.66
CA ILE A 726 16.73 45.14 21.36
C ILE A 726 17.77 46.02 22.06
N GLN A 727 17.79 47.30 21.71
CA GLN A 727 18.67 48.27 22.35
C GLN A 727 17.94 48.98 23.50
N ASN A 728 18.33 48.62 24.73
CA ASN A 728 17.81 49.20 25.97
C ASN A 728 18.79 50.24 26.53
N GLU A 729 18.30 51.42 26.94
CA GLU A 729 19.15 52.49 27.51
C GLU A 729 19.89 52.10 28.81
N ASN A 730 19.48 50.97 29.40
CA ASN A 730 20.00 50.41 30.64
C ASN A 730 21.19 49.43 30.46
N ASP A 731 21.57 49.08 29.23
CA ASP A 731 22.72 48.20 28.97
C ASP A 731 24.06 48.93 29.24
N GLY A 732 24.48 48.85 30.49
CA GLY A 732 25.65 49.54 31.06
C GLY A 732 25.61 49.62 32.60
N LYS A 733 24.44 49.44 33.22
CA LYS A 733 24.33 49.26 34.69
C LYS A 733 25.12 48.02 35.12
N ARG A 734 25.90 48.13 36.21
CA ARG A 734 26.73 47.04 36.76
C ARG A 734 25.89 45.82 37.17
N LYS A 735 25.75 44.85 36.25
CA LYS A 735 25.22 43.51 36.51
C LYS A 735 26.17 42.78 37.49
N ALA A 736 25.64 41.97 38.40
CA ALA A 736 26.45 41.32 39.45
C ALA A 736 27.42 40.28 38.86
N SER A 737 28.72 40.41 39.16
CA SER A 737 29.78 39.56 38.59
C SER A 737 29.79 38.12 39.15
N MET A 738 29.18 37.92 40.32
CA MET A 738 29.07 36.62 40.99
C MET A 738 27.68 36.51 41.62
N ILE A 739 26.99 35.42 41.33
CA ILE A 739 25.61 35.14 41.74
C ILE A 739 25.57 33.73 42.31
N ILE A 740 24.89 33.53 43.44
CA ILE A 740 24.52 32.20 43.92
C ILE A 740 23.05 31.99 43.58
N TYR A 741 22.79 31.09 42.64
CA TYR A 741 21.45 30.70 42.23
C TYR A 741 21.02 29.41 42.96
N ILE A 742 19.70 29.19 43.05
CA ILE A 742 19.10 27.97 43.58
C ILE A 742 18.09 27.50 42.54
N SER A 743 18.28 26.29 42.00
CA SER A 743 17.40 25.74 40.97
C SER A 743 15.98 25.50 41.48
N ARG A 744 15.02 25.74 40.61
CA ARG A 744 13.57 25.54 40.78
C ARG A 744 13.13 24.29 40.02
N PRO A 745 11.87 23.82 40.21
CA PRO A 745 11.26 22.91 39.26
C PRO A 745 11.33 23.49 37.84
N GLN A 746 11.68 22.66 36.86
CA GLN A 746 11.88 23.02 35.44
C GLN A 746 13.04 24.00 35.12
N ASP A 747 13.93 24.34 36.07
CA ASP A 747 15.21 24.97 35.71
C ASP A 747 16.20 23.91 35.21
N ASP A 748 16.79 24.12 34.04
CA ASP A 748 17.88 23.31 33.46
C ASP A 748 19.15 24.16 33.23
N LEU A 749 20.20 23.59 32.64
CA LEU A 749 21.43 24.36 32.36
C LEU A 749 21.18 25.49 31.34
N TRP A 750 20.33 25.27 30.34
CA TRP A 750 20.08 26.22 29.26
C TRP A 750 19.29 27.45 29.73
N THR A 751 18.15 27.25 30.40
CA THR A 751 17.30 28.31 30.95
C THR A 751 18.05 29.16 31.97
N ILE A 752 18.90 28.55 32.82
CA ILE A 752 19.77 29.29 33.75
C ILE A 752 20.85 30.08 32.99
N ALA A 753 21.52 29.46 32.02
CA ALA A 753 22.52 30.10 31.16
C ALA A 753 21.97 31.35 30.45
N LYS A 754 20.84 31.20 29.74
CA LYS A 754 20.05 32.27 29.10
C LYS A 754 19.66 33.38 30.07
N LYS A 755 19.02 33.03 31.18
CA LYS A 755 18.54 33.95 32.24
C LYS A 755 19.64 34.80 32.86
N PHE A 756 20.85 34.24 32.99
CA PHE A 756 22.00 34.96 33.53
C PHE A 756 22.97 35.47 32.47
N ARG A 757 22.66 35.33 31.16
CA ARG A 757 23.54 35.62 30.01
C ARG A 757 25.00 35.13 30.24
N THR A 758 25.18 33.82 30.19
CA THR A 758 26.47 33.09 30.34
C THR A 758 26.32 31.67 29.80
N THR A 759 27.38 31.02 29.33
CA THR A 759 27.33 29.70 28.66
C THR A 759 26.99 28.54 29.62
N ARG A 760 26.42 27.44 29.09
CA ARG A 760 26.15 26.19 29.85
C ARG A 760 27.45 25.57 30.38
N GLU A 761 28.46 25.49 29.52
CA GLU A 761 29.77 24.88 29.77
C GLU A 761 30.52 25.66 30.85
N ARG A 762 30.32 26.99 30.91
CA ARG A 762 30.85 27.84 31.97
C ARG A 762 30.18 27.56 33.31
N ILE A 763 28.85 27.41 33.36
CA ILE A 763 28.15 26.99 34.59
C ILE A 763 28.63 25.60 35.03
N SER A 764 28.67 24.61 34.14
CA SER A 764 29.06 23.24 34.47
C SER A 764 30.51 23.16 34.96
N ARG A 765 31.46 23.84 34.29
CA ARG A 765 32.87 23.88 34.70
C ARG A 765 33.09 24.54 36.07
N ILE A 766 32.34 25.58 36.40
CA ILE A 766 32.45 26.26 37.71
C ILE A 766 31.87 25.41 38.84
N ASN A 767 30.80 24.66 38.57
CA ASN A 767 30.06 23.90 39.58
C ASN A 767 30.45 22.42 39.67
N GLY A 768 31.34 21.95 38.81
CA GLY A 768 31.72 20.53 38.73
C GLY A 768 30.58 19.64 38.23
N LEU A 769 29.67 20.20 37.42
CA LEU A 769 28.55 19.47 36.85
C LEU A 769 28.95 18.78 35.55
N ASP A 770 28.25 17.68 35.30
CA ASP A 770 28.17 17.03 34.00
C ASP A 770 27.15 17.81 33.14
N PRO A 771 27.51 18.32 31.95
CA PRO A 771 26.60 19.13 31.11
C PRO A 771 25.41 18.32 30.59
N ASP A 772 25.53 16.99 30.51
CA ASP A 772 24.52 16.10 29.94
C ASP A 772 23.56 15.54 31.02
N LYS A 773 23.61 16.10 32.25
CA LYS A 773 22.74 15.71 33.36
C LYS A 773 21.81 16.85 33.80
N ALA A 774 20.54 16.51 33.95
CA ALA A 774 19.53 17.39 34.52
C ALA A 774 19.89 17.85 35.95
N ILE A 775 19.54 19.10 36.27
CA ILE A 775 19.82 19.71 37.57
C ILE A 775 18.69 19.38 38.55
N SER A 776 19.01 18.77 39.69
CA SER A 776 18.03 18.58 40.77
C SER A 776 17.52 19.91 41.32
N GLU A 777 16.25 20.00 41.70
CA GLU A 777 15.69 21.15 42.42
C GLU A 777 16.48 21.45 43.71
N GLY A 778 16.62 22.73 44.06
CA GLY A 778 17.33 23.17 45.27
C GLY A 778 18.87 23.14 45.16
N SER A 779 19.41 22.73 44.01
CA SER A 779 20.86 22.76 43.74
C SER A 779 21.38 24.19 43.76
N LYS A 780 22.47 24.42 44.49
CA LYS A 780 23.10 25.73 44.66
C LYS A 780 24.19 25.91 43.63
N LEU A 781 23.97 26.80 42.68
CA LEU A 781 24.88 27.05 41.56
C LEU A 781 25.60 28.38 41.73
N LEU A 782 26.92 28.35 41.66
CA LEU A 782 27.76 29.53 41.54
C LEU A 782 27.84 29.94 40.07
N ILE A 783 27.34 31.14 39.76
CA ILE A 783 27.33 31.71 38.42
C ILE A 783 28.27 32.92 38.43
N ILE A 784 29.23 32.94 37.51
CA ILE A 784 30.24 33.99 37.38
C ILE A 784 30.13 34.56 35.96
N LYS A 785 30.02 35.88 35.85
CA LYS A 785 30.05 36.62 34.58
C LYS A 785 31.47 36.98 34.17
#